data_AF-A0A0L0BR62-F1
#
_entry.id   AF-A0A0L0BR62-F1
#
_cell.length_a   1.000
_cell.length_b   1.000
_cell.length_c   1.000
_cell.angle_alpha   90.00
_cell.angle_beta   90.00
_cell.angle_gamma   90.00
#
_symmetry.space_group_name_H-M   'P 1'
#
loop_
_entity.id
_entity.type
_entity.pdbx_description
1 polymer ?
#
loop_
_entity_poly.entity_id
_entity_poly.type
_entity_poly.pdbx_seq_one_letter_code
_entity_poly.pdbx_strand_id
1 'polypeptide(L)'
;VSPIFNSSSTTHFFIITCYIYNCFIFYGIYHFLSLLFYLFLQFVKFANINEDTPSYHRRYDFFISKFSSMCHGNNDNIELRDSIRLAGIKGLQGVIRKTVSDDLVENIWEKQHMEKIVPSLLFNMQSGDLTPVEDATTVTPPVLAEEVLRELVGRASFGHIRSVLKPLLTHLDRHELWVPNTFAIHTFRIVMISIQPQYSYTVVETLMQHLDNNFKSSPKTRTSLAVVLSKIIAIAAGESVGPSALDIINNLLTHLRTSVSNTSEITPEESQYQEALINALGEFANHHPDYQKIEIMLFIMNTVPDLSKKSKGDQMLQNILLKSLLKVGTQYSTVSFEKAFPASFLQPLLKMARNPHDPTRIIVMQIFQALLDRHQNEKVLSVVSIKPYAALSQEPPSRSDIIFTHKYGANIMQALIDSMALSDKVDSLSSSYNTAALLIVEMACGETVQEFLLFILGIQQVAVTTENLSEIHKCSLYSISIALLTLTARVTGINNLLEYAQKIIEDRKHDAPYFLPPLLEPKKSSSKYNLNVPHLAIDKMALAECLQNAGMDFNRLQTGLPYALNQSDNPGHRHSWVETVSSNMTQRNSSADLTAYNADADSISSSPGVSKKTLAPEYTVDAMKRYLAEPSESVKREQQEKQMQIVRTFRESDFEDLMKRTEPKHDVIQNRLNDLFNSLAIDNKTTQNPSTNNEKPIYETNFPELFYY
;
A
#
# COMPACT_ATOMS: atom_id res chain seq x y z
N VAL A 1 32.01 17.38 58.77
CA VAL A 1 31.11 17.06 57.63
C VAL A 1 31.46 15.74 56.94
N SER A 2 32.72 15.29 56.91
CA SER A 2 33.10 14.01 56.27
C SER A 2 32.70 12.69 56.94
N PRO A 3 32.41 12.54 58.25
CA PRO A 3 32.12 11.21 58.80
C PRO A 3 30.63 10.84 58.85
N ILE A 4 29.70 11.74 58.51
CA ILE A 4 28.24 11.47 58.62
C ILE A 4 27.67 10.80 57.35
N PHE A 5 28.40 10.81 56.23
CA PHE A 5 27.92 10.29 54.95
C PHE A 5 28.27 8.81 54.67
N ASN A 6 28.81 8.09 55.66
CA ASN A 6 29.30 6.72 55.47
C ASN A 6 28.42 5.63 56.10
N SER A 7 27.20 5.96 56.56
CA SER A 7 26.27 4.96 57.08
C SER A 7 25.26 4.51 56.01
N SER A 8 25.17 3.19 55.86
CA SER A 8 24.31 2.43 54.95
C SER A 8 22.82 2.45 55.38
N SER A 9 22.28 3.62 55.70
CA SER A 9 20.88 3.79 56.07
C SER A 9 20.22 4.82 55.15
N THR A 10 19.43 4.33 54.20
CA THR A 10 18.64 5.07 53.20
C THR A 10 17.82 6.19 53.84
N THR A 11 17.41 6.01 55.10
CA THR A 11 16.60 6.95 55.89
C THR A 11 17.39 8.19 56.34
N HIS A 12 18.68 8.06 56.67
CA HIS A 12 19.49 9.19 57.15
C HIS A 12 19.88 10.16 56.03
N PHE A 13 20.11 9.63 54.82
CA PHE A 13 20.39 10.45 53.65
C PHE A 13 19.17 11.28 53.23
N PHE A 14 17.96 10.72 53.35
CA PHE A 14 16.70 11.43 53.07
C PHE A 14 16.47 12.59 54.05
N ILE A 15 16.72 12.36 55.35
CA ILE A 15 16.63 13.41 56.38
C ILE A 15 17.62 14.54 56.08
N ILE A 16 18.87 14.22 55.71
CA ILE A 16 19.90 15.22 55.37
C ILE A 16 19.53 15.99 54.09
N THR A 17 18.99 15.31 53.07
CA THR A 17 18.58 15.93 51.81
C THR A 17 17.36 16.84 52.01
N CYS A 18 16.39 16.43 52.84
CA CYS A 18 15.25 17.26 53.25
C CYS A 18 15.64 18.42 54.18
N TYR A 19 16.66 18.25 55.03
CA TYR A 19 17.20 19.32 55.87
C TYR A 19 17.91 20.37 55.02
N ILE A 20 18.67 19.94 54.01
CA ILE A 20 19.33 20.82 53.05
C ILE A 20 18.29 21.49 52.13
N TYR A 21 17.22 20.79 51.75
CA TYR A 21 16.06 21.34 51.03
C TYR A 21 15.38 22.48 51.82
N ASN A 22 15.14 22.29 53.12
CA ASN A 22 14.60 23.33 54.00
C ASN A 22 15.58 24.50 54.21
N CYS A 23 16.88 24.23 54.36
CA CYS A 23 17.90 25.29 54.44
C CYS A 23 17.99 26.12 53.15
N PHE A 24 17.78 25.51 51.98
CA PHE A 24 17.80 26.20 50.69
C PHE A 24 16.60 27.13 50.48
N ILE A 25 15.41 26.70 50.89
CA ILE A 25 14.18 27.51 50.83
C ILE A 25 14.27 28.72 51.77
N PHE A 26 14.87 28.56 52.95
CA PHE A 26 14.88 29.63 53.96
C PHE A 26 15.99 30.65 53.82
N TYR A 27 17.17 30.29 53.30
CA TYR A 27 18.35 31.16 53.40
C TYR A 27 18.86 31.78 52.10
N GLY A 28 18.35 31.39 50.93
CA GLY A 28 18.63 32.11 49.67
C GLY A 28 20.13 32.37 49.38
N ILE A 29 21.02 31.44 49.75
CA ILE A 29 22.47 31.66 49.68
C ILE A 29 23.00 31.20 48.32
N TYR A 30 23.26 32.17 47.45
CA TYR A 30 23.77 32.01 46.08
C TYR A 30 25.24 31.52 45.98
N HIS A 31 25.94 31.35 47.10
CA HIS A 31 27.40 31.25 47.11
C HIS A 31 27.92 29.84 47.41
N PHE A 32 27.53 28.82 46.65
CA PHE A 32 28.19 27.51 46.71
C PHE A 32 27.87 26.62 45.48
N LEU A 33 28.37 27.00 44.30
CA LEU A 33 28.26 26.15 43.11
C LEU A 33 28.92 24.76 43.33
N SER A 34 30.01 24.70 44.12
CA SER A 34 30.73 23.46 44.42
C SER A 34 30.02 22.54 45.41
N LEU A 35 29.38 23.09 46.46
CA LEU A 35 28.59 22.30 47.41
C LEU A 35 27.33 21.76 46.74
N LEU A 36 26.72 22.58 45.88
CA LEU A 36 25.54 22.20 45.10
C LEU A 36 25.88 21.09 44.11
N PHE A 37 27.01 21.19 43.42
CA PHE A 37 27.53 20.12 42.55
C PHE A 37 27.78 18.83 43.32
N TYR A 38 28.39 18.90 44.50
CA TYR A 38 28.63 17.74 45.35
C TYR A 38 27.32 17.11 45.85
N LEU A 39 26.35 17.92 46.25
CA LEU A 39 25.02 17.46 46.67
C LEU A 39 24.29 16.75 45.54
N PHE A 40 24.38 17.26 44.31
CA PHE A 40 23.77 16.63 43.14
C PHE A 40 24.46 15.33 42.75
N LEU A 41 25.79 15.24 42.88
CA LEU A 41 26.49 13.99 42.69
C LEU A 41 26.04 12.92 43.70
N GLN A 42 25.77 13.33 44.94
CA GLN A 42 25.23 12.44 45.97
C GLN A 42 23.77 12.06 45.71
N PHE A 43 22.95 12.96 45.16
CA PHE A 43 21.60 12.64 44.70
C PHE A 43 21.62 11.61 43.57
N VAL A 44 22.51 11.72 42.59
CA VAL A 44 22.67 10.72 41.52
C VAL A 44 23.01 9.34 42.09
N LYS A 45 23.89 9.28 43.09
CA LYS A 45 24.20 8.03 43.81
C LYS A 45 22.98 7.47 44.54
N PHE A 46 22.20 8.34 45.20
CA PHE A 46 20.97 7.97 45.89
C PHE A 46 19.87 7.49 44.93
N ALA A 47 19.70 8.14 43.79
CA ALA A 47 18.68 7.78 42.80
C ALA A 47 18.90 6.38 42.20
N ASN A 48 20.15 5.89 42.20
CA ASN A 48 20.50 4.53 41.77
C ASN A 48 20.28 3.45 42.85
N ILE A 49 19.81 3.80 44.05
CA ILE A 49 19.50 2.85 45.13
C ILE A 49 18.00 2.50 45.07
N ASN A 50 17.65 1.22 44.94
CA ASN A 50 16.25 0.77 45.00
C ASN A 50 15.66 1.05 46.38
N GLU A 51 14.48 1.66 46.44
CA GLU A 51 13.76 1.93 47.70
C GLU A 51 12.55 1.02 47.81
N ASP A 52 12.47 0.25 48.89
CA ASP A 52 11.37 -0.69 49.15
C ASP A 52 10.10 -0.01 49.72
N THR A 53 10.07 1.33 49.81
CA THR A 53 8.95 2.10 50.43
C THR A 53 8.41 3.16 49.47
N PRO A 54 7.08 3.19 49.18
CA PRO A 54 6.50 4.16 48.25
C PRO A 54 6.59 5.61 48.75
N SER A 55 6.81 6.55 47.83
CA SER A 55 7.14 7.95 48.16
C SER A 55 5.98 8.93 47.97
N TYR A 56 4.99 8.88 48.86
CA TYR A 56 3.73 9.63 48.78
C TYR A 56 3.80 11.18 48.84
N HIS A 57 4.96 11.81 49.08
CA HIS A 57 5.07 13.27 49.27
C HIS A 57 6.31 13.93 48.62
N ARG A 58 6.99 13.26 47.69
CA ARG A 58 8.18 13.84 47.04
C ARG A 58 7.77 14.76 45.88
N ARG A 59 8.11 16.04 45.99
CA ARG A 59 8.03 17.00 44.89
C ARG A 59 9.37 17.08 44.17
N TYR A 60 9.41 16.75 42.89
CA TYR A 60 10.64 16.75 42.09
C TYR A 60 10.81 18.01 41.23
N ASP A 61 9.84 18.91 41.20
CA ASP A 61 9.84 20.18 40.44
C ASP A 61 11.14 20.98 40.52
N PHE A 62 11.62 21.18 41.75
CA PHE A 62 12.83 21.94 42.01
C PHE A 62 14.05 21.25 41.42
N PHE A 63 14.14 19.93 41.60
CA PHE A 63 15.23 19.11 41.07
C PHE A 63 15.21 19.10 39.54
N ILE A 64 14.05 18.87 38.92
CA ILE A 64 13.90 18.90 37.46
C ILE A 64 14.33 20.27 36.93
N SER A 65 13.85 21.36 37.52
CA SER A 65 14.19 22.72 37.08
C SER A 65 15.69 23.00 37.20
N LYS A 66 16.33 22.56 38.29
CA LYS A 66 17.75 22.81 38.52
C LYS A 66 18.65 21.91 37.66
N PHE A 67 18.32 20.63 37.51
CA PHE A 67 19.05 19.73 36.62
C PHE A 67 18.92 20.12 35.16
N SER A 68 17.73 20.53 34.71
CA SER A 68 17.54 21.14 33.38
C SER A 68 18.41 22.39 33.21
N SER A 69 18.47 23.29 34.19
CA SER A 69 19.36 24.46 34.12
C SER A 69 20.85 24.08 33.99
N MET A 70 21.30 23.02 34.66
CA MET A 70 22.67 22.51 34.51
C MET A 70 22.94 21.92 33.11
N CYS A 71 21.94 21.31 32.48
CA CYS A 71 22.02 20.83 31.10
C CYS A 71 22.27 21.97 30.08
N HIS A 72 21.89 23.21 30.42
CA HIS A 72 22.14 24.41 29.62
C HIS A 72 23.38 25.19 30.07
N GLY A 73 24.25 24.58 30.88
CA GLY A 73 25.48 25.20 31.36
C GLY A 73 26.31 25.75 30.19
N ASN A 74 26.61 27.05 30.24
CA ASN A 74 27.46 27.74 29.29
C ASN A 74 28.66 28.33 30.06
N ASN A 75 29.81 27.68 29.93
CA ASN A 75 31.04 28.06 30.60
C ASN A 75 32.17 28.09 29.55
N ASP A 76 33.09 29.03 29.67
CA ASP A 76 34.18 29.23 28.72
C ASP A 76 35.15 28.03 28.69
N ASN A 77 35.29 27.35 29.83
CA ASN A 77 36.05 26.10 29.91
C ASN A 77 35.18 24.91 29.47
N ILE A 78 35.59 24.25 28.38
CA ILE A 78 34.92 23.09 27.78
C ILE A 78 34.78 21.92 28.77
N GLU A 79 35.83 21.59 29.52
CA GLU A 79 35.80 20.47 30.48
C GLU A 79 34.83 20.75 31.64
N LEU A 80 34.82 21.99 32.12
CA LEU A 80 33.90 22.41 33.19
C LEU A 80 32.46 22.47 32.69
N ARG A 81 32.25 22.97 31.47
CA ARG A 81 30.95 22.99 30.80
C ARG A 81 30.40 21.57 30.66
N ASP A 82 31.20 20.64 30.14
CA ASP A 82 30.80 19.26 29.91
C ASP A 82 30.56 18.53 31.24
N SER A 83 31.38 18.78 32.27
CA SER A 83 31.15 18.25 33.62
C SER A 83 29.83 18.75 34.24
N ILE A 84 29.48 20.02 34.05
CA ILE A 84 28.21 20.58 34.55
C ILE A 84 27.03 19.96 33.81
N ARG A 85 27.10 19.88 32.47
CA ARG A 85 26.07 19.27 31.63
C ARG A 85 25.86 17.79 31.96
N LEU A 86 26.95 17.04 32.13
CA LEU A 86 26.93 15.63 32.50
C LEU A 86 26.25 15.41 33.86
N ALA A 87 26.55 16.26 34.86
CA ALA A 87 25.88 16.20 36.15
C ALA A 87 24.38 16.52 36.06
N GLY A 88 24.00 17.49 35.22
CA GLY A 88 22.61 17.81 34.93
C GLY A 88 21.85 16.62 34.32
N ILE A 89 22.42 15.99 33.28
CA ILE A 89 21.81 14.84 32.59
C ILE A 89 21.68 13.64 33.53
N LYS A 90 22.72 13.32 34.32
CA LYS A 90 22.65 12.25 35.34
C LYS A 90 21.59 12.54 36.41
N GLY A 91 21.43 13.81 36.79
CA GLY A 91 20.38 14.24 37.70
C GLY A 91 18.99 13.97 37.14
N LEU A 92 18.75 14.32 35.87
CA LEU A 92 17.50 14.02 35.17
C LEU A 92 17.26 12.51 35.05
N GLN A 93 18.29 11.73 34.68
CA GLN A 93 18.21 10.26 34.63
C GLN A 93 17.77 9.66 35.97
N GLY A 94 18.35 10.14 37.08
CA GLY A 94 17.98 9.71 38.42
C GLY A 94 16.53 10.02 38.77
N VAL A 95 16.03 11.20 38.40
CA VAL A 95 14.60 11.54 38.58
C VAL A 95 13.72 10.61 37.77
N ILE A 96 14.01 10.41 36.48
CA ILE A 96 13.23 9.53 35.58
C ILE A 96 13.13 8.11 36.14
N ARG A 97 14.24 7.52 36.60
CA ARG A 97 14.24 6.18 37.20
C ARG A 97 13.40 6.08 38.47
N LYS A 98 13.30 7.16 39.25
CA LYS A 98 12.57 7.20 40.52
C LYS A 98 11.08 7.50 40.36
N THR A 99 10.67 8.16 39.29
CA THR A 99 9.29 8.63 39.11
C THR A 99 8.49 7.78 38.13
N VAL A 100 9.13 7.05 37.21
CA VAL A 100 8.40 6.31 36.17
C VAL A 100 7.96 4.90 36.63
N SER A 101 8.47 4.41 37.76
CA SER A 101 8.19 3.06 38.26
C SER A 101 7.18 2.99 39.42
N ASP A 102 6.66 4.12 39.89
CA ASP A 102 5.80 4.18 41.08
C ASP A 102 4.57 5.05 40.77
N ASP A 103 3.41 4.42 40.54
CA ASP A 103 2.13 5.07 40.21
C ASP A 103 1.63 6.03 41.31
N LEU A 104 2.27 6.01 42.48
CA LEU A 104 1.95 6.82 43.65
C LEU A 104 2.80 8.11 43.77
N VAL A 105 3.68 8.36 42.80
CA VAL A 105 4.58 9.53 42.75
C VAL A 105 4.02 10.62 41.82
N GLU A 106 4.44 11.88 42.03
CA GLU A 106 4.15 13.02 41.16
C GLU A 106 4.36 12.67 39.67
N ASN A 107 3.35 12.93 38.84
CA ASN A 107 3.28 12.43 37.48
C ASN A 107 4.31 13.16 36.60
N ILE A 108 5.48 12.54 36.42
CA ILE A 108 6.56 13.07 35.57
C ILE A 108 6.10 13.39 34.13
N TRP A 109 5.03 12.75 33.65
CA TRP A 109 4.48 12.98 32.31
C TRP A 109 3.68 14.27 32.19
N GLU A 110 3.50 15.02 33.28
CA GLU A 110 2.91 16.34 33.25
C GLU A 110 3.70 17.30 32.35
N LYS A 111 2.95 18.16 31.66
CA LYS A 111 3.48 19.15 30.72
C LYS A 111 4.61 19.98 31.33
N GLN A 112 4.48 20.40 32.59
CA GLN A 112 5.46 21.24 33.27
C GLN A 112 6.85 20.61 33.46
N HIS A 113 6.93 19.28 33.49
CA HIS A 113 8.20 18.54 33.62
C HIS A 113 8.76 18.20 32.24
N MET A 114 7.94 17.63 31.36
CA MET A 114 8.37 17.18 30.03
C MET A 114 8.85 18.35 29.15
N GLU A 115 8.27 19.55 29.30
CA GLU A 115 8.74 20.78 28.62
C GLU A 115 10.10 21.28 29.12
N LYS A 116 10.64 20.73 30.22
CA LYS A 116 11.99 21.04 30.71
C LYS A 116 12.96 19.89 30.41
N ILE A 117 12.52 18.65 30.62
CA ILE A 117 13.36 17.45 30.48
C ILE A 117 13.73 17.22 29.02
N VAL A 118 12.74 17.11 28.13
CA VAL A 118 12.98 16.75 26.72
C VAL A 118 13.85 17.80 26.00
N PRO A 119 13.55 19.12 26.07
CA PRO A 119 14.43 20.12 25.45
C PRO A 119 15.86 20.14 25.99
N SER A 120 16.04 19.84 27.29
CA SER A 120 17.38 19.78 27.91
C SER A 120 18.22 18.63 27.38
N LEU A 121 17.60 17.47 27.13
CA LEU A 121 18.28 16.33 26.51
C LEU A 121 18.62 16.63 25.04
N LEU A 122 17.64 17.15 24.28
CA LEU A 122 17.84 17.49 22.86
C LEU A 122 18.93 18.55 22.65
N PHE A 123 18.98 19.57 23.50
CA PHE A 123 20.04 20.59 23.45
C PHE A 123 21.45 19.99 23.59
N ASN A 124 21.62 19.00 24.48
CA ASN A 124 22.92 18.34 24.66
C ASN A 124 23.25 17.39 23.51
N MET A 125 22.25 16.73 22.92
CA MET A 125 22.44 15.87 21.75
C MET A 125 22.90 16.65 20.50
N GLN A 126 22.50 17.91 20.34
CA GLN A 126 22.92 18.76 19.21
C GLN A 126 24.43 19.02 19.17
N SER A 127 25.10 18.95 20.31
CA SER A 127 26.53 19.30 20.44
C SER A 127 27.47 18.13 20.11
N GLY A 128 26.95 16.94 19.77
CA GLY A 128 27.75 15.74 19.47
C GLY A 128 27.78 15.36 17.99
N ASP A 129 28.79 14.58 17.59
CA ASP A 129 28.83 13.96 16.27
C ASP A 129 27.68 12.96 16.12
N LEU A 130 26.89 13.10 15.04
CA LEU A 130 25.68 12.31 14.76
C LEU A 130 25.97 10.87 14.29
N THR A 131 27.20 10.37 14.47
CA THR A 131 27.59 9.00 14.11
C THR A 131 27.12 8.00 15.17
N PRO A 132 26.55 6.84 14.79
CA PRO A 132 26.22 5.80 15.76
C PRO A 132 27.50 5.33 16.45
N VAL A 133 27.56 5.56 17.76
CA VAL A 133 28.74 5.30 18.57
C VAL A 133 28.73 3.84 19.00
N GLU A 134 29.30 2.96 18.19
CA GLU A 134 29.53 1.56 18.58
C GLU A 134 30.75 1.40 19.52
N ASP A 135 31.63 2.42 19.66
CA ASP A 135 32.85 2.31 20.48
C ASP A 135 33.33 3.66 21.10
N ALA A 136 32.55 4.32 21.95
CA ALA A 136 33.08 5.40 22.81
C ALA A 136 33.22 4.93 24.26
N THR A 137 34.46 4.74 24.70
CA THR A 137 34.84 4.47 26.09
C THR A 137 34.73 5.72 26.99
N THR A 138 34.43 6.89 26.43
CA THR A 138 34.29 8.17 27.17
C THR A 138 32.83 8.66 27.17
N VAL A 139 32.23 8.80 28.36
CA VAL A 139 30.86 9.32 28.53
C VAL A 139 30.84 10.82 28.30
N THR A 140 30.43 11.24 27.10
CA THR A 140 30.24 12.65 26.75
C THR A 140 28.79 13.09 26.98
N PRO A 141 28.51 14.40 27.16
CA PRO A 141 27.15 14.89 27.34
C PRO A 141 26.16 14.48 26.22
N PRO A 142 26.53 14.50 24.91
CA PRO A 142 25.62 14.07 23.84
C PRO A 142 25.25 12.58 23.93
N VAL A 143 26.22 11.69 24.17
CA VAL A 143 26.00 10.24 24.27
C VAL A 143 25.10 9.92 25.46
N LEU A 144 25.37 10.53 26.62
CA LEU A 144 24.53 10.32 27.80
C LEU A 144 23.11 10.89 27.59
N ALA A 145 22.97 12.05 26.94
CA ALA A 145 21.65 12.63 26.67
C ALA A 145 20.80 11.74 25.76
N GLU A 146 21.40 11.12 24.74
CA GLU A 146 20.74 10.12 23.90
C GLU A 146 20.31 8.89 24.71
N GLU A 147 21.19 8.35 25.55
CA GLU A 147 20.89 7.20 26.40
C GLU A 147 19.71 7.50 27.34
N VAL A 148 19.71 8.67 27.97
CA VAL A 148 18.64 9.10 28.87
C VAL A 148 17.32 9.36 28.11
N LEU A 149 17.38 9.88 26.89
CA LEU A 149 16.19 10.04 26.04
C LEU A 149 15.60 8.68 25.66
N ARG A 150 16.44 7.73 25.24
CA ARG A 150 16.05 6.34 24.96
C ARG A 150 15.41 5.69 26.19
N GLU A 151 16.02 5.88 27.34
CA GLU A 151 15.56 5.37 28.63
C GLU A 151 14.20 5.97 29.06
N LEU A 152 13.97 7.26 28.80
CA LEU A 152 12.69 7.93 29.04
C LEU A 152 11.59 7.40 28.12
N VAL A 153 11.87 7.36 26.80
CA VAL A 153 10.91 6.92 25.78
C VAL A 153 10.53 5.45 25.97
N GLY A 154 11.50 4.59 26.31
CA GLY A 154 11.25 3.17 26.52
C GLY A 154 10.36 2.83 27.70
N ARG A 155 10.11 3.79 28.61
CA ARG A 155 9.14 3.64 29.69
C ARG A 155 7.83 4.37 29.45
N ALA A 156 7.68 5.09 28.34
CA ALA A 156 6.43 5.76 28.01
C ALA A 156 5.36 4.73 27.62
N SER A 157 4.22 4.75 28.30
CA SER A 157 3.03 4.01 27.87
C SER A 157 2.30 4.74 26.74
N PHE A 158 1.30 4.08 26.14
CA PHE A 158 0.48 4.65 25.07
C PHE A 158 -0.04 6.08 25.37
N GLY A 159 -0.53 6.32 26.58
CA GLY A 159 -1.07 7.62 26.98
C GLY A 159 -0.01 8.72 27.15
N HIS A 160 1.25 8.33 27.36
CA HIS A 160 2.34 9.25 27.72
C HIS A 160 3.29 9.56 26.57
N ILE A 161 3.29 8.78 25.48
CA ILE A 161 4.19 9.03 24.33
C ILE A 161 4.02 10.45 23.76
N ARG A 162 2.78 10.95 23.70
CA ARG A 162 2.48 12.32 23.23
C ARG A 162 3.07 13.40 24.15
N SER A 163 3.25 13.12 25.44
CA SER A 163 3.91 14.02 26.39
C SER A 163 5.40 14.20 26.10
N VAL A 164 6.04 13.24 25.42
CA VAL A 164 7.43 13.35 24.95
C VAL A 164 7.50 13.98 23.56
N LEU A 165 6.63 13.54 22.63
CA LEU A 165 6.64 14.00 21.24
C LEU A 165 6.35 15.50 21.11
N LYS A 166 5.42 16.05 21.90
CA LYS A 166 5.02 17.45 21.78
C LYS A 166 6.15 18.43 22.15
N PRO A 167 6.85 18.29 23.30
CA PRO A 167 8.04 19.08 23.60
C PRO A 167 9.17 18.88 22.58
N LEU A 168 9.36 17.67 22.06
CA LEU A 168 10.35 17.37 21.03
C LEU A 168 10.08 18.17 19.75
N LEU A 169 8.86 18.11 19.22
CA LEU A 169 8.45 18.89 18.05
C LEU A 169 8.62 20.39 18.27
N THR A 170 8.18 20.87 19.45
CA THR A 170 8.32 22.28 19.82
C THR A 170 9.79 22.73 19.85
N HIS A 171 10.69 21.85 20.30
CA HIS A 171 12.13 22.11 20.31
C HIS A 171 12.69 22.21 18.88
N LEU A 172 12.32 21.29 18.00
CA LEU A 172 12.75 21.32 16.59
C LEU A 172 12.27 22.58 15.87
N ASP A 173 11.02 22.99 16.11
CA ASP A 173 10.45 24.21 15.52
C ASP A 173 11.18 25.48 16.00
N ARG A 174 11.36 25.62 17.32
CA ARG A 174 11.94 26.84 17.92
C ARG A 174 13.41 27.04 17.59
N HIS A 175 14.13 25.96 17.38
CA HIS A 175 15.56 25.98 17.07
C HIS A 175 15.86 25.80 15.56
N GLU A 176 14.82 25.82 14.72
CA GLU A 176 14.93 25.68 13.25
C GLU A 176 15.65 24.40 12.78
N LEU A 177 15.54 23.31 13.55
CA LEU A 177 16.30 22.06 13.36
C LEU A 177 15.68 21.10 12.34
N TRP A 178 14.71 21.57 11.58
CA TRP A 178 14.15 20.82 10.45
C TRP A 178 15.06 20.90 9.23
N VAL A 179 15.86 21.97 9.09
CA VAL A 179 16.75 22.18 7.94
C VAL A 179 18.17 22.50 8.44
N PRO A 180 19.17 21.61 8.25
CA PRO A 180 19.08 20.27 7.67
C PRO A 180 18.32 19.28 8.56
N ASN A 181 17.69 18.27 7.94
CA ASN A 181 16.83 17.30 8.62
C ASN A 181 17.57 16.17 9.36
N THR A 182 18.90 16.19 9.39
CA THR A 182 19.74 15.12 9.97
C THR A 182 19.47 14.92 11.46
N PHE A 183 19.43 16.01 12.23
CA PHE A 183 19.17 15.98 13.66
C PHE A 183 17.73 15.50 13.96
N ALA A 184 16.75 15.97 13.18
CA ALA A 184 15.37 15.52 13.30
C ALA A 184 15.24 14.01 13.04
N ILE A 185 15.84 13.50 11.95
CA ILE A 185 15.85 12.06 11.63
C ILE A 185 16.51 11.27 12.76
N HIS A 186 17.67 11.70 13.28
CA HIS A 186 18.37 11.03 14.37
C HIS A 186 17.50 10.95 15.63
N THR A 187 16.88 12.07 16.01
CA THR A 187 16.03 12.16 17.20
C THR A 187 14.82 11.24 17.08
N PHE A 188 14.09 11.28 15.96
CA PHE A 188 12.93 10.40 15.78
C PHE A 188 13.33 8.94 15.63
N ARG A 189 14.52 8.63 15.08
CA ARG A 189 15.05 7.27 15.07
C ARG A 189 15.25 6.75 16.48
N ILE A 190 15.83 7.54 17.38
CA ILE A 190 15.96 7.19 18.80
C ILE A 190 14.57 6.92 19.40
N VAL A 191 13.60 7.79 19.14
CA VAL A 191 12.22 7.59 19.63
C VAL A 191 11.67 6.24 19.12
N MET A 192 11.76 5.97 17.83
CA MET A 192 11.22 4.75 17.21
C MET A 192 11.85 3.46 17.72
N ILE A 193 13.16 3.42 17.94
CA ILE A 193 13.84 2.23 18.47
C ILE A 193 13.58 2.02 19.97
N SER A 194 13.13 3.07 20.67
CA SER A 194 12.93 3.03 22.12
C SER A 194 11.51 2.64 22.51
N ILE A 195 10.51 3.02 21.73
CA ILE A 195 9.11 2.70 22.01
C ILE A 195 8.81 1.22 21.79
N GLN A 196 7.71 0.76 22.40
CA GLN A 196 7.14 -0.54 22.08
C GLN A 196 6.54 -0.49 20.65
N PRO A 197 6.70 -1.57 19.83
CA PRO A 197 6.24 -1.59 18.43
C PRO A 197 4.75 -1.24 18.25
N GLN A 198 3.89 -1.67 19.19
CA GLN A 198 2.47 -1.37 19.23
C GLN A 198 2.10 0.12 19.31
N TYR A 199 3.03 0.99 19.74
CA TYR A 199 2.83 2.43 19.84
C TYR A 199 3.47 3.22 18.69
N SER A 200 4.12 2.53 17.73
CA SER A 200 4.78 3.12 16.57
C SER A 200 3.86 4.01 15.73
N TYR A 201 2.59 3.59 15.56
CA TYR A 201 1.60 4.35 14.81
C TYR A 201 1.38 5.75 15.39
N THR A 202 1.42 5.92 16.72
CA THR A 202 1.19 7.21 17.38
C THR A 202 2.26 8.24 17.00
N VAL A 203 3.50 7.79 16.75
CA VAL A 203 4.59 8.66 16.29
C VAL A 203 4.32 9.14 14.87
N VAL A 204 3.93 8.23 13.98
CA VAL A 204 3.57 8.54 12.59
C VAL A 204 2.38 9.49 12.53
N GLU A 205 1.33 9.21 13.30
CA GLU A 205 0.14 10.07 13.42
C GLU A 205 0.52 11.48 13.91
N THR A 206 1.34 11.58 14.95
CA THR A 206 1.75 12.87 15.52
C THR A 206 2.62 13.66 14.54
N LEU A 207 3.52 13.01 13.79
CA LEU A 207 4.29 13.64 12.72
C LEU A 207 3.39 14.13 11.59
N MET A 208 2.38 13.35 11.22
CA MET A 208 1.40 13.73 10.20
C MET A 208 0.59 14.96 10.62
N GLN A 209 0.08 14.97 11.86
CA GLN A 209 -0.59 16.13 12.44
C GLN A 209 0.33 17.36 12.51
N HIS A 210 1.63 17.16 12.78
CA HIS A 210 2.59 18.27 12.78
C HIS A 210 2.82 18.85 11.39
N LEU A 211 2.87 17.99 10.35
CA LEU A 211 2.91 18.42 8.96
C LEU A 211 1.65 19.21 8.58
N ASP A 212 0.47 18.77 9.01
CA ASP A 212 -0.80 19.48 8.81
C ASP A 212 -0.78 20.88 9.47
N ASN A 213 -0.27 20.99 10.70
CA ASN A 213 -0.15 22.28 11.40
C ASN A 213 0.85 23.23 10.73
N ASN A 214 1.86 22.69 10.03
CA ASN A 214 2.90 23.44 9.34
C ASN A 214 2.61 23.67 7.84
N PHE A 215 1.34 23.62 7.45
CA PHE A 215 0.92 23.78 6.06
C PHE A 215 1.38 25.09 5.41
N LYS A 216 1.46 26.16 6.19
CA LYS A 216 1.85 27.51 5.74
C LYS A 216 3.35 27.79 5.91
N SER A 217 4.11 26.83 6.43
CA SER A 217 5.54 26.95 6.65
C SER A 217 6.30 26.89 5.31
N SER A 218 7.59 27.24 5.34
CA SER A 218 8.42 27.27 4.14
C SER A 218 8.42 25.91 3.40
N PRO A 219 8.50 25.87 2.06
CA PRO A 219 8.59 24.62 1.30
C PRO A 219 9.73 23.71 1.77
N LYS A 220 10.86 24.29 2.22
CA LYS A 220 12.01 23.55 2.76
C LYS A 220 11.70 22.85 4.08
N THR A 221 11.00 23.54 4.98
CA THR A 221 10.54 22.96 6.25
C THR A 221 9.53 21.84 6.00
N ARG A 222 8.54 22.07 5.11
CA ARG A 222 7.55 21.05 4.73
C ARG A 222 8.20 19.82 4.09
N THR A 223 9.17 20.03 3.19
CA THR A 223 9.97 18.94 2.58
C THR A 223 10.71 18.15 3.65
N SER A 224 11.34 18.83 4.59
CA SER A 224 12.09 18.17 5.67
C SER A 224 11.19 17.34 6.57
N LEU A 225 10.00 17.84 6.91
CA LEU A 225 8.97 17.09 7.63
C LEU A 225 8.53 15.84 6.87
N ALA A 226 8.25 15.96 5.56
CA ALA A 226 7.85 14.83 4.73
C ALA A 226 8.97 13.77 4.59
N VAL A 227 10.23 14.20 4.51
CA VAL A 227 11.38 13.28 4.50
C VAL A 227 11.54 12.57 5.85
N VAL A 228 11.40 13.29 6.97
CA VAL A 228 11.41 12.66 8.31
C VAL A 228 10.28 11.64 8.39
N LEU A 229 9.06 12.00 8.02
CA LEU A 229 7.91 11.10 8.00
C LEU A 229 8.20 9.82 7.18
N SER A 230 8.71 9.95 5.96
CA SER A 230 9.10 8.81 5.12
C SER A 230 10.12 7.90 5.81
N LYS A 231 11.19 8.47 6.41
CA LYS A 231 12.21 7.69 7.10
C LYS A 231 11.70 7.00 8.36
N ILE A 232 10.77 7.63 9.07
CA ILE A 232 10.19 7.07 10.29
C ILE A 232 9.21 5.95 9.98
N ILE A 233 8.40 6.08 8.93
CA ILE A 233 7.54 5.01 8.43
C ILE A 233 8.37 3.77 8.05
N ALA A 234 9.52 3.96 7.38
CA ALA A 234 10.43 2.87 7.02
C ALA A 234 10.97 2.09 8.23
N ILE A 235 11.13 2.74 9.39
CA ILE A 235 11.63 2.11 10.62
C ILE A 235 10.52 1.39 11.38
N ALA A 236 9.29 1.85 11.23
CA ALA A 236 8.16 1.45 12.08
C ALA A 236 7.78 -0.05 11.92
N ALA A 237 8.21 -0.70 10.83
CA ALA A 237 7.93 -2.10 10.47
C ALA A 237 6.41 -2.39 10.34
N GLY A 238 6.04 -3.49 9.70
CA GLY A 238 4.66 -3.79 9.26
C GLY A 238 3.57 -3.84 10.36
N GLU A 239 3.94 -3.69 11.63
CA GLU A 239 3.03 -3.68 12.79
C GLU A 239 2.46 -2.27 13.09
N SER A 240 2.90 -1.22 12.37
CA SER A 240 2.42 0.16 12.57
C SER A 240 1.11 0.51 11.87
N VAL A 241 0.39 -0.48 11.35
CA VAL A 241 -0.86 -0.26 10.61
C VAL A 241 -1.99 0.03 11.58
N GLY A 242 -2.10 1.30 11.97
CA GLY A 242 -3.24 1.79 12.75
C GLY A 242 -4.55 1.76 11.95
N PRO A 243 -5.71 1.84 12.63
CA PRO A 243 -7.04 1.86 11.99
C PRO A 243 -7.25 3.04 11.02
N SER A 244 -6.41 4.08 11.10
CA SER A 244 -6.47 5.30 10.29
C SER A 244 -5.55 5.31 9.07
N ALA A 245 -5.18 4.15 8.52
CA ALA A 245 -4.28 4.08 7.36
C ALA A 245 -4.79 4.89 6.15
N LEU A 246 -6.09 4.80 5.85
CA LEU A 246 -6.70 5.60 4.78
C LEU A 246 -6.72 7.10 5.09
N ASP A 247 -6.82 7.49 6.36
CA ASP A 247 -6.78 8.91 6.76
C ASP A 247 -5.40 9.50 6.51
N ILE A 248 -4.33 8.77 6.85
CA ILE A 248 -2.94 9.19 6.57
C ILE A 248 -2.73 9.36 5.07
N ILE A 249 -3.20 8.40 4.27
CA ILE A 249 -3.12 8.48 2.81
C ILE A 249 -3.90 9.68 2.29
N ASN A 250 -5.14 9.88 2.77
CA ASN A 250 -5.96 11.01 2.37
C ASN A 250 -5.31 12.36 2.73
N ASN A 251 -4.69 12.47 3.89
CA ASN A 251 -3.97 13.68 4.29
C ASN A 251 -2.74 13.90 3.39
N LEU A 252 -1.95 12.87 3.09
CA LEU A 252 -0.81 12.97 2.15
C LEU A 252 -1.27 13.43 0.74
N LEU A 253 -2.37 12.85 0.24
CA LEU A 253 -2.97 13.26 -1.03
C LEU A 253 -3.53 14.69 -0.98
N THR A 254 -4.04 15.13 0.17
CA THR A 254 -4.51 16.52 0.38
C THR A 254 -3.36 17.51 0.30
N HIS A 255 -2.21 17.21 0.92
CA HIS A 255 -1.00 18.02 0.79
C HIS A 255 -0.51 18.11 -0.66
N LEU A 256 -0.51 16.99 -1.39
CA LEU A 256 -0.18 16.97 -2.83
C LEU A 256 -1.15 17.81 -3.65
N ARG A 257 -2.47 17.70 -3.39
CA ARG A 257 -3.50 18.49 -4.06
C ARG A 257 -3.26 19.98 -3.90
N THR A 258 -3.09 20.43 -2.67
CA THR A 258 -2.97 21.85 -2.40
C THR A 258 -1.64 22.43 -2.87
N SER A 259 -0.56 21.65 -2.81
CA SER A 259 0.73 22.02 -3.41
C SER A 259 0.59 22.39 -4.90
N VAL A 260 -0.21 21.62 -5.63
CA VAL A 260 -0.53 21.88 -7.04
C VAL A 260 -1.53 23.03 -7.21
N SER A 261 -2.57 23.14 -6.37
CA SER A 261 -3.58 24.21 -6.48
C SER A 261 -3.03 25.62 -6.22
N ASN A 262 -2.00 25.73 -5.37
CA ASN A 262 -1.43 27.02 -4.98
C ASN A 262 -0.45 27.60 -6.01
N THR A 263 -0.07 26.84 -7.05
CA THR A 263 1.05 27.21 -7.90
C THR A 263 0.71 27.03 -9.38
N SER A 264 0.82 28.11 -10.17
CA SER A 264 0.66 28.04 -11.63
C SER A 264 1.89 27.44 -12.35
N GLU A 265 3.05 27.48 -11.70
CA GLU A 265 4.33 26.92 -12.16
C GLU A 265 5.03 26.19 -11.01
N ILE A 266 5.40 24.92 -11.19
CA ILE A 266 6.04 24.13 -10.13
C ILE A 266 7.45 24.67 -9.89
N THR A 267 7.68 25.31 -8.73
CA THR A 267 9.03 25.69 -8.30
C THR A 267 9.83 24.43 -7.96
N PRO A 268 11.17 24.45 -8.10
CA PRO A 268 12.00 23.29 -7.79
C PRO A 268 11.87 22.87 -6.32
N GLU A 269 11.69 23.82 -5.41
CA GLU A 269 11.48 23.55 -3.98
C GLU A 269 10.13 22.86 -3.72
N GLU A 270 9.07 23.26 -4.43
CA GLU A 270 7.76 22.61 -4.30
C GLU A 270 7.76 21.22 -4.97
N SER A 271 8.54 21.02 -6.04
CA SER A 271 8.74 19.71 -6.65
C SER A 271 9.42 18.73 -5.67
N GLN A 272 10.43 19.19 -4.92
CA GLN A 272 11.09 18.37 -3.89
C GLN A 272 10.12 18.00 -2.77
N TYR A 273 9.25 18.92 -2.37
CA TYR A 273 8.20 18.64 -1.40
C TYR A 273 7.25 17.54 -1.91
N GLN A 274 6.75 17.68 -3.14
CA GLN A 274 5.87 16.70 -3.77
C GLN A 274 6.51 15.32 -3.87
N GLU A 275 7.78 15.26 -4.25
CA GLU A 275 8.54 14.00 -4.32
C GLU A 275 8.72 13.36 -2.94
N ALA A 276 9.02 14.15 -1.92
CA ALA A 276 9.12 13.66 -0.54
C ALA A 276 7.79 13.06 -0.04
N LEU A 277 6.65 13.69 -0.35
CA LEU A 277 5.32 13.17 -0.03
C LEU A 277 5.01 11.87 -0.77
N ILE A 278 5.32 11.79 -2.08
CA ILE A 278 5.13 10.56 -2.87
C ILE A 278 5.98 9.43 -2.29
N ASN A 279 7.23 9.72 -1.91
CA ASN A 279 8.10 8.73 -1.28
C ASN A 279 7.56 8.27 0.08
N ALA A 280 7.04 9.19 0.91
CA ALA A 280 6.39 8.83 2.17
C ALA A 280 5.16 7.93 1.95
N LEU A 281 4.33 8.24 0.96
CA LEU A 281 3.17 7.42 0.59
C LEU A 281 3.58 6.01 0.12
N GLY A 282 4.62 5.92 -0.71
CA GLY A 282 5.17 4.65 -1.18
C GLY A 282 5.70 3.79 -0.03
N GLU A 283 6.48 4.39 0.86
CA GLU A 283 7.00 3.71 2.05
C GLU A 283 5.87 3.24 2.96
N PHE A 284 4.85 4.07 3.15
CA PHE A 284 3.66 3.70 3.91
C PHE A 284 2.97 2.48 3.29
N ALA A 285 2.70 2.52 1.99
CA ALA A 285 2.05 1.42 1.28
C ALA A 285 2.87 0.11 1.25
N ASN A 286 4.22 0.20 1.28
CA ASN A 286 5.09 -0.98 1.29
C ASN A 286 4.87 -1.87 2.52
N HIS A 287 4.50 -1.28 3.66
CA HIS A 287 4.23 -2.00 4.91
C HIS A 287 2.85 -2.68 4.93
N HIS A 288 1.98 -2.38 3.97
CA HIS A 288 0.66 -2.98 3.87
C HIS A 288 0.70 -4.31 3.12
N PRO A 289 -0.20 -5.26 3.42
CA PRO A 289 -0.43 -6.41 2.56
C PRO A 289 -0.91 -6.01 1.16
N ASP A 290 -0.66 -6.86 0.17
CA ASP A 290 -0.95 -6.58 -1.25
C ASP A 290 -2.44 -6.29 -1.52
N TYR A 291 -3.38 -6.90 -0.80
CA TYR A 291 -4.81 -6.59 -0.97
C TYR A 291 -5.14 -5.14 -0.56
N GLN A 292 -4.49 -4.62 0.48
CA GLN A 292 -4.64 -3.21 0.89
C GLN A 292 -3.95 -2.28 -0.09
N LYS A 293 -2.79 -2.65 -0.67
CA LYS A 293 -2.17 -1.85 -1.74
C LYS A 293 -3.12 -1.64 -2.93
N ILE A 294 -3.92 -2.65 -3.29
CA ILE A 294 -4.96 -2.53 -4.33
C ILE A 294 -6.06 -1.54 -3.92
N GLU A 295 -6.53 -1.61 -2.67
CA GLU A 295 -7.50 -0.64 -2.14
C GLU A 295 -6.96 0.79 -2.14
N ILE A 296 -5.68 0.97 -1.77
CA ILE A 296 -4.98 2.26 -1.81
C ILE A 296 -4.89 2.78 -3.25
N MET A 297 -4.47 1.93 -4.20
CA MET A 297 -4.41 2.32 -5.62
C MET A 297 -5.79 2.68 -6.17
N LEU A 298 -6.84 1.94 -5.80
CA LEU A 298 -8.23 2.24 -6.17
C LEU A 298 -8.69 3.57 -5.57
N PHE A 299 -8.36 3.83 -4.30
CA PHE A 299 -8.65 5.09 -3.63
C PHE A 299 -7.97 6.27 -4.34
N ILE A 300 -6.67 6.17 -4.65
CA ILE A 300 -5.94 7.20 -5.38
C ILE A 300 -6.54 7.40 -6.77
N MET A 301 -6.89 6.32 -7.48
CA MET A 301 -7.45 6.38 -8.82
C MET A 301 -8.82 7.08 -8.85
N ASN A 302 -9.70 6.75 -7.90
CA ASN A 302 -11.00 7.42 -7.74
C ASN A 302 -10.88 8.89 -7.34
N THR A 303 -9.72 9.27 -6.81
CA THR A 303 -9.38 10.61 -6.40
C THR A 303 -8.86 11.43 -7.61
N VAL A 304 -8.37 10.80 -8.68
CA VAL A 304 -7.89 11.49 -9.90
C VAL A 304 -9.03 12.27 -10.58
N PRO A 305 -8.85 13.58 -10.87
CA PRO A 305 -9.86 14.38 -11.58
C PRO A 305 -10.17 13.84 -12.98
N ASP A 306 -11.44 13.95 -13.40
CA ASP A 306 -11.89 13.47 -14.71
C ASP A 306 -11.18 14.18 -15.89
N LEU A 307 -11.04 13.44 -16.98
CA LEU A 307 -10.37 13.82 -18.23
C LEU A 307 -11.02 14.99 -18.95
N SER A 308 -12.29 15.30 -18.64
CA SER A 308 -13.04 16.42 -19.19
C SER A 308 -12.48 17.78 -18.74
N LYS A 309 -11.76 17.82 -17.61
CA LYS A 309 -11.17 19.05 -17.07
C LYS A 309 -9.79 19.30 -17.68
N LYS A 310 -9.71 20.31 -18.56
CA LYS A 310 -8.51 20.66 -19.34
C LYS A 310 -7.62 21.74 -18.68
N SER A 311 -7.90 22.16 -17.45
CA SER A 311 -7.08 23.20 -16.82
C SER A 311 -5.66 22.69 -16.60
N LYS A 312 -4.65 23.57 -16.73
CA LYS A 312 -3.25 23.19 -16.48
C LYS A 312 -3.06 22.65 -15.04
N GLY A 313 -3.77 23.23 -14.07
CA GLY A 313 -3.76 22.76 -12.67
C GLY A 313 -4.36 21.36 -12.52
N ASP A 314 -5.45 21.04 -13.21
CA ASP A 314 -6.04 19.69 -13.20
C ASP A 314 -5.11 18.66 -13.86
N GLN A 315 -4.41 19.03 -14.93
CA GLN A 315 -3.40 18.16 -15.56
C GLN A 315 -2.22 17.91 -14.62
N MET A 316 -1.71 18.93 -13.95
CA MET A 316 -0.66 18.77 -12.94
C MET A 316 -1.13 17.86 -11.80
N LEU A 317 -2.38 18.03 -11.35
CA LEU A 317 -2.96 17.21 -10.30
C LEU A 317 -3.16 15.75 -10.74
N GLN A 318 -3.61 15.51 -11.97
CA GLN A 318 -3.67 14.17 -12.55
C GLN A 318 -2.28 13.52 -12.55
N ASN A 319 -1.25 14.23 -13.02
CA ASN A 319 0.11 13.68 -13.05
C ASN A 319 0.65 13.36 -11.64
N ILE A 320 0.43 14.22 -10.64
CA ILE A 320 0.97 13.96 -9.30
C ILE A 320 0.26 12.80 -8.59
N LEU A 321 -1.06 12.67 -8.77
CA LEU A 321 -1.82 11.55 -8.22
C LEU A 321 -1.49 10.24 -8.93
N LEU A 322 -1.28 10.26 -10.25
CA LEU A 322 -0.83 9.07 -10.98
C LEU A 322 0.60 8.67 -10.63
N LYS A 323 1.51 9.62 -10.38
CA LYS A 323 2.84 9.31 -9.82
C LYS A 323 2.75 8.70 -8.43
N SER A 324 1.81 9.17 -7.61
CA SER A 324 1.52 8.61 -6.29
C SER A 324 1.02 7.17 -6.40
N LEU A 325 0.08 6.92 -7.33
CA LEU A 325 -0.43 5.58 -7.65
C LEU A 325 0.69 4.66 -8.14
N LEU A 326 1.52 5.13 -9.09
CA LEU A 326 2.68 4.39 -9.59
C LEU A 326 3.62 4.01 -8.45
N LYS A 327 3.92 4.93 -7.53
CA LYS A 327 4.78 4.65 -6.39
C LYS A 327 4.22 3.51 -5.54
N VAL A 328 2.91 3.50 -5.27
CA VAL A 328 2.26 2.37 -4.57
C VAL A 328 2.34 1.08 -5.40
N GLY A 329 2.08 1.16 -6.71
CA GLY A 329 2.15 0.03 -7.63
C GLY A 329 3.52 -0.65 -7.68
N THR A 330 4.62 0.11 -7.61
CA THR A 330 5.98 -0.45 -7.56
C THR A 330 6.27 -1.28 -6.30
N GLN A 331 5.44 -1.16 -5.25
CA GLN A 331 5.57 -1.96 -4.03
C GLN A 331 4.66 -3.19 -4.05
N TYR A 332 3.79 -3.34 -5.05
CA TYR A 332 2.85 -4.46 -5.16
C TYR A 332 3.51 -5.66 -5.83
N SER A 333 3.31 -6.85 -5.27
CA SER A 333 3.76 -8.11 -5.88
C SER A 333 2.60 -8.81 -6.56
N THR A 334 2.64 -8.92 -7.89
CA THR A 334 1.55 -9.53 -8.65
C THR A 334 1.56 -11.05 -8.57
N VAL A 335 0.57 -11.61 -7.86
CA VAL A 335 0.33 -13.07 -7.84
C VAL A 335 -0.74 -13.48 -8.85
N SER A 336 -1.73 -12.62 -9.09
CA SER A 336 -2.85 -12.89 -10.01
C SER A 336 -3.30 -11.59 -10.67
N PHE A 337 -3.40 -11.59 -12.00
CA PHE A 337 -3.82 -10.40 -12.75
C PHE A 337 -5.27 -10.00 -12.49
N GLU A 338 -6.16 -10.95 -12.19
CA GLU A 338 -7.55 -10.63 -11.82
C GLU A 338 -7.62 -9.82 -10.51
N LYS A 339 -6.73 -10.12 -9.56
CA LYS A 339 -6.62 -9.36 -8.30
C LYS A 339 -5.87 -8.05 -8.48
N ALA A 340 -4.85 -8.02 -9.34
CA ALA A 340 -4.07 -6.82 -9.63
C ALA A 340 -4.88 -5.78 -10.42
N PHE A 341 -5.82 -6.23 -11.27
CA PHE A 341 -6.66 -5.40 -12.12
C PHE A 341 -8.16 -5.66 -11.93
N PRO A 342 -8.75 -5.31 -10.77
CA PRO A 342 -10.20 -5.30 -10.61
C PRO A 342 -10.84 -4.40 -11.68
N ALA A 343 -12.03 -4.76 -12.18
CA ALA A 343 -12.67 -4.00 -13.27
C ALA A 343 -12.89 -2.52 -12.94
N SER A 344 -13.21 -2.21 -11.68
CA SER A 344 -13.36 -0.84 -11.16
C SER A 344 -12.07 -0.02 -11.20
N PHE A 345 -10.91 -0.69 -11.20
CA PHE A 345 -9.60 -0.08 -11.30
C PHE A 345 -9.10 -0.03 -12.76
N LEU A 346 -9.26 -1.14 -13.49
CA LEU A 346 -8.78 -1.30 -14.86
C LEU A 346 -9.47 -0.32 -15.82
N GLN A 347 -10.80 -0.17 -15.75
CA GLN A 347 -11.53 0.67 -16.70
C GLN A 347 -11.12 2.15 -16.63
N PRO A 348 -11.02 2.79 -15.45
CA PRO A 348 -10.42 4.12 -15.33
C PRO A 348 -8.99 4.20 -15.87
N LEU A 349 -8.16 3.18 -15.65
CA LEU A 349 -6.77 3.18 -16.08
C LEU A 349 -6.66 3.13 -17.62
N LEU A 350 -7.50 2.31 -18.27
CA LEU A 350 -7.63 2.26 -19.73
C LEU A 350 -8.15 3.57 -20.32
N LYS A 351 -9.03 4.29 -19.60
CA LYS A 351 -9.48 5.63 -20.00
C LYS A 351 -8.30 6.62 -19.97
N MET A 352 -7.48 6.59 -18.93
CA MET A 352 -6.30 7.44 -18.77
C MET A 352 -5.17 7.09 -19.76
N ALA A 353 -5.05 5.82 -20.14
CA ALA A 353 -4.13 5.35 -21.18
C ALA A 353 -4.39 6.02 -22.55
N ARG A 354 -5.62 6.50 -22.78
CA ARG A 354 -6.03 7.21 -24.01
C ARG A 354 -6.02 8.73 -23.87
N ASN A 355 -5.43 9.28 -22.80
CA ASN A 355 -5.35 10.73 -22.60
C ASN A 355 -4.45 11.38 -23.68
N PRO A 356 -4.82 12.50 -24.33
CA PRO A 356 -3.96 13.19 -25.29
C PRO A 356 -2.63 13.72 -24.70
N HIS A 357 -2.52 13.88 -23.38
CA HIS A 357 -1.32 14.38 -22.71
C HIS A 357 -0.25 13.27 -22.53
N ASP A 358 0.92 13.41 -23.17
CA ASP A 358 1.97 12.36 -23.18
C ASP A 358 2.47 11.96 -21.78
N PRO A 359 2.83 12.91 -20.87
CA PRO A 359 3.32 12.54 -19.53
C PRO A 359 2.33 11.68 -18.75
N THR A 360 1.02 11.94 -18.91
CA THR A 360 -0.03 11.17 -18.25
C THR A 360 -0.07 9.74 -18.80
N ARG A 361 -0.03 9.56 -20.12
CA ARG A 361 0.02 8.22 -20.71
C ARG A 361 1.27 7.46 -20.31
N ILE A 362 2.44 8.11 -20.28
CA ILE A 362 3.70 7.47 -19.86
C ILE A 362 3.58 6.95 -18.43
N ILE A 363 3.04 7.74 -17.50
CA ILE A 363 2.85 7.28 -16.11
C ILE A 363 1.86 6.10 -16.06
N VAL A 364 0.77 6.15 -16.83
CA VAL A 364 -0.19 5.03 -16.91
C VAL A 364 0.46 3.76 -17.46
N MET A 365 1.29 3.86 -18.49
CA MET A 365 2.07 2.74 -19.02
C MET A 365 3.03 2.17 -17.97
N GLN A 366 3.68 3.04 -17.18
CA GLN A 366 4.52 2.63 -16.05
C GLN A 366 3.72 1.94 -14.93
N ILE A 367 2.47 2.36 -14.68
CA ILE A 367 1.59 1.68 -13.72
C ILE A 367 1.28 0.26 -14.24
N PHE A 368 0.94 0.11 -15.52
CA PHE A 368 0.78 -1.22 -16.11
C PHE A 368 2.06 -2.04 -16.04
N GLN A 369 3.23 -1.45 -16.33
CA GLN A 369 4.52 -2.14 -16.25
C GLN A 369 4.77 -2.67 -14.83
N ALA A 370 4.62 -1.82 -13.80
CA ALA A 370 4.81 -2.20 -12.41
C ALA A 370 3.89 -3.34 -11.95
N LEU A 371 2.65 -3.39 -12.45
CA LEU A 371 1.68 -4.41 -12.09
C LEU A 371 1.75 -5.67 -12.97
N LEU A 372 2.28 -5.58 -14.18
CA LEU A 372 2.44 -6.72 -15.09
C LEU A 372 3.75 -7.48 -14.84
N ASP A 373 4.83 -6.79 -14.50
CA ASP A 373 6.18 -7.34 -14.50
C ASP A 373 6.50 -8.21 -13.26
N ARG A 374 5.92 -9.41 -13.22
CA ARG A 374 6.15 -10.39 -12.13
C ARG A 374 7.62 -10.82 -12.04
N HIS A 375 8.31 -10.85 -13.16
CA HIS A 375 9.66 -11.42 -13.28
C HIS A 375 10.77 -10.37 -13.45
N GLN A 376 10.47 -9.08 -13.24
CA GLN A 376 11.45 -7.97 -13.31
C GLN A 376 12.16 -7.82 -14.67
N ASN A 377 11.44 -8.07 -15.76
CA ASN A 377 11.90 -7.96 -17.14
C ASN A 377 11.93 -6.53 -17.69
N GLU A 378 11.40 -5.53 -16.98
CA GLU A 378 11.31 -4.13 -17.45
C GLU A 378 12.67 -3.61 -17.94
N LYS A 379 13.75 -3.87 -17.19
CA LYS A 379 15.10 -3.42 -17.55
C LYS A 379 15.59 -4.04 -18.86
N VAL A 380 15.23 -5.30 -19.12
CA VAL A 380 15.60 -6.07 -20.32
C VAL A 380 14.82 -5.58 -21.54
N LEU A 381 13.55 -5.22 -21.36
CA LEU A 381 12.61 -4.81 -22.42
C LEU A 381 12.57 -3.30 -22.68
N SER A 382 13.34 -2.53 -21.91
CA SER A 382 13.39 -1.05 -21.98
C SER A 382 13.78 -0.49 -23.35
N VAL A 383 14.44 -1.28 -24.20
CA VAL A 383 14.87 -0.87 -25.54
C VAL A 383 14.18 -1.73 -26.60
N VAL A 384 13.52 -1.07 -27.55
CA VAL A 384 12.91 -1.74 -28.72
C VAL A 384 14.01 -2.47 -29.50
N SER A 385 13.94 -3.80 -29.55
CA SER A 385 14.95 -4.61 -30.22
C SER A 385 14.35 -5.85 -30.87
N ILE A 386 15.00 -6.27 -31.96
CA ILE A 386 14.78 -7.56 -32.63
C ILE A 386 15.81 -8.62 -32.19
N LYS A 387 16.82 -8.24 -31.40
CA LYS A 387 17.86 -9.18 -30.92
C LYS A 387 17.30 -10.12 -29.85
N PRO A 388 17.88 -11.33 -29.68
CA PRO A 388 17.51 -12.23 -28.59
C PRO A 388 17.79 -11.60 -27.23
N TYR A 389 16.89 -11.83 -26.26
CA TYR A 389 17.07 -11.41 -24.88
C TYR A 389 17.62 -12.56 -24.05
N ALA A 390 18.93 -12.55 -23.77
CA ALA A 390 19.59 -13.64 -23.05
C ALA A 390 19.20 -13.72 -21.55
N ALA A 391 18.74 -12.62 -20.97
CA ALA A 391 18.39 -12.49 -19.55
C ALA A 391 16.87 -12.41 -19.31
N LEU A 392 16.05 -12.80 -20.29
CA LEU A 392 14.59 -12.78 -20.15
C LEU A 392 14.15 -13.91 -19.23
N SER A 393 13.43 -13.56 -18.16
CA SER A 393 12.81 -14.53 -17.26
C SER A 393 11.36 -14.75 -17.68
N GLN A 394 10.95 -16.01 -17.87
CA GLN A 394 9.60 -16.33 -18.34
C GLN A 394 9.06 -17.55 -17.60
N GLU A 395 7.82 -17.46 -17.15
CA GLU A 395 7.00 -18.57 -16.68
C GLU A 395 5.73 -18.69 -17.55
N PRO A 396 5.23 -19.91 -17.82
CA PRO A 396 3.98 -20.08 -18.56
C PRO A 396 2.81 -19.46 -17.78
N PRO A 397 1.86 -18.78 -18.45
CA PRO A 397 0.74 -18.14 -17.77
C PRO A 397 -0.15 -19.18 -17.07
N SER A 398 -0.63 -18.84 -15.88
CA SER A 398 -1.57 -19.69 -15.15
C SER A 398 -2.94 -19.72 -15.84
N ARG A 399 -3.78 -20.70 -15.50
CA ARG A 399 -5.16 -20.77 -16.04
C ARG A 399 -5.96 -19.50 -15.73
N SER A 400 -5.78 -18.89 -14.55
CA SER A 400 -6.39 -17.61 -14.21
C SER A 400 -5.89 -16.47 -15.09
N ASP A 401 -4.61 -16.47 -15.45
CA ASP A 401 -4.04 -15.44 -16.33
C ASP A 401 -4.59 -15.58 -17.75
N ILE A 402 -4.75 -16.81 -18.26
CA ILE A 402 -5.38 -17.08 -19.57
C ILE A 402 -6.84 -16.58 -19.58
N ILE A 403 -7.61 -16.86 -18.53
CA ILE A 403 -8.99 -16.37 -18.39
C ILE A 403 -9.01 -14.83 -18.34
N PHE A 404 -8.07 -14.21 -17.63
CA PHE A 404 -7.92 -12.76 -17.59
C PHE A 404 -7.62 -12.19 -18.99
N THR A 405 -6.70 -12.80 -19.76
CA THR A 405 -6.40 -12.39 -21.14
C THR A 405 -7.64 -12.44 -22.01
N HIS A 406 -8.43 -13.52 -21.95
CA HIS A 406 -9.64 -13.63 -22.74
C HIS A 406 -10.72 -12.62 -22.35
N LYS A 407 -10.79 -12.24 -21.07
CA LYS A 407 -11.82 -11.33 -20.55
C LYS A 407 -11.47 -9.86 -20.74
N TYR A 408 -10.21 -9.48 -20.55
CA TYR A 408 -9.77 -8.08 -20.50
C TYR A 408 -8.61 -7.75 -21.45
N GLY A 409 -7.91 -8.74 -22.00
CA GLY A 409 -6.75 -8.54 -22.85
C GLY A 409 -7.05 -7.71 -24.09
N ALA A 410 -8.22 -7.93 -24.73
CA ALA A 410 -8.68 -7.13 -25.87
C ALA A 410 -8.73 -5.63 -25.54
N ASN A 411 -9.28 -5.25 -24.39
CA ASN A 411 -9.41 -3.86 -23.97
C ASN A 411 -8.06 -3.22 -23.66
N ILE A 412 -7.13 -3.98 -23.07
CA ILE A 412 -5.75 -3.53 -22.80
C ILE A 412 -4.99 -3.32 -24.11
N MET A 413 -5.01 -4.30 -25.01
CA MET A 413 -4.37 -4.24 -26.33
C MET A 413 -4.93 -3.09 -27.17
N GLN A 414 -6.25 -2.87 -27.13
CA GLN A 414 -6.89 -1.73 -27.80
C GLN A 414 -6.39 -0.39 -27.23
N ALA A 415 -6.35 -0.24 -25.90
CA ALA A 415 -5.85 0.99 -25.27
C ALA A 415 -4.37 1.26 -25.60
N LEU A 416 -3.55 0.21 -25.76
CA LEU A 416 -2.16 0.32 -26.20
C LEU A 416 -2.06 0.84 -27.64
N ILE A 417 -2.86 0.32 -28.57
CA ILE A 417 -2.92 0.81 -29.96
C ILE A 417 -3.35 2.27 -29.98
N ASP A 418 -4.42 2.62 -29.26
CA ASP A 418 -4.93 3.99 -29.19
C ASP A 418 -3.85 4.93 -28.62
N SER A 419 -3.12 4.51 -27.57
CA SER A 419 -1.99 5.28 -27.01
C SER A 419 -0.85 5.50 -28.02
N MET A 420 -0.47 4.44 -28.76
CA MET A 420 0.59 4.51 -29.77
C MET A 420 0.22 5.41 -30.95
N ALA A 421 -1.07 5.55 -31.28
CA ALA A 421 -1.54 6.40 -32.37
C ALA A 421 -1.57 7.89 -32.03
N LEU A 422 -1.60 8.25 -30.74
CA LEU A 422 -1.76 9.64 -30.28
C LEU A 422 -0.46 10.47 -30.29
N SER A 423 0.72 9.85 -30.31
CA SER A 423 2.00 10.57 -30.17
C SER A 423 3.13 9.90 -30.94
N ASP A 424 3.92 10.73 -31.60
CA ASP A 424 5.10 10.36 -32.37
C ASP A 424 6.40 10.45 -31.55
N LYS A 425 6.31 10.82 -30.27
CA LYS A 425 7.47 10.93 -29.38
C LYS A 425 8.01 9.55 -29.02
N VAL A 426 9.32 9.40 -29.15
CA VAL A 426 10.05 8.15 -28.84
C VAL A 426 9.78 7.69 -27.40
N ASP A 427 9.73 8.59 -26.42
CA ASP A 427 9.48 8.22 -25.01
C ASP A 427 8.08 7.61 -24.82
N SER A 428 7.06 8.20 -25.45
CA SER A 428 5.68 7.70 -25.38
C SER A 428 5.54 6.35 -26.09
N LEU A 429 6.16 6.21 -27.27
CA LEU A 429 6.15 4.97 -28.04
C LEU A 429 6.92 3.84 -27.35
N SER A 430 8.09 4.15 -26.78
CA SER A 430 8.91 3.19 -26.03
C SER A 430 8.20 2.71 -24.77
N SER A 431 7.51 3.60 -24.05
CA SER A 431 6.74 3.21 -22.87
C SER A 431 5.57 2.29 -23.24
N SER A 432 4.80 2.63 -24.29
CA SER A 432 3.72 1.75 -24.78
C SER A 432 4.26 0.40 -25.31
N TYR A 433 5.42 0.40 -25.97
CA TYR A 433 6.10 -0.84 -26.39
C TYR A 433 6.50 -1.70 -25.19
N ASN A 434 7.11 -1.10 -24.16
CA ASN A 434 7.54 -1.84 -22.98
C ASN A 434 6.35 -2.52 -22.27
N THR A 435 5.23 -1.80 -22.13
CA THR A 435 3.99 -2.38 -21.60
C THR A 435 3.46 -3.52 -22.48
N ALA A 436 3.46 -3.36 -23.81
CA ALA A 436 3.05 -4.42 -24.74
C ALA A 436 3.98 -5.65 -24.70
N ALA A 437 5.29 -5.42 -24.56
CA ALA A 437 6.30 -6.46 -24.47
C ALA A 437 6.14 -7.27 -23.17
N LEU A 438 5.94 -6.60 -22.03
CA LEU A 438 5.63 -7.26 -20.76
C LEU A 438 4.33 -8.06 -20.84
N LEU A 439 3.27 -7.50 -21.44
CA LEU A 439 2.01 -8.21 -21.64
C LEU A 439 2.22 -9.51 -22.45
N ILE A 440 3.04 -9.48 -23.50
CA ILE A 440 3.39 -10.68 -24.28
C ILE A 440 4.19 -11.67 -23.43
N VAL A 441 5.24 -11.23 -22.75
CA VAL A 441 6.13 -12.11 -21.95
C VAL A 441 5.36 -12.81 -20.83
N GLU A 442 4.42 -12.13 -20.20
CA GLU A 442 3.66 -12.65 -19.06
C GLU A 442 2.43 -13.47 -19.44
N MET A 443 1.87 -13.26 -20.64
CA MET A 443 0.53 -13.78 -20.97
C MET A 443 0.42 -14.49 -22.33
N ALA A 444 1.43 -14.46 -23.19
CA ALA A 444 1.40 -15.14 -24.47
C ALA A 444 1.69 -16.64 -24.30
N CYS A 445 0.73 -17.47 -24.72
CA CYS A 445 0.85 -18.92 -24.78
C CYS A 445 0.09 -19.46 -26.01
N GLY A 446 0.08 -20.78 -26.22
CA GLY A 446 -0.59 -21.40 -27.36
C GLY A 446 -2.08 -21.06 -27.49
N GLU A 447 -2.78 -20.82 -26.37
CA GLU A 447 -4.21 -20.46 -26.37
C GLU A 447 -4.47 -18.99 -26.69
N THR A 448 -3.54 -18.09 -26.34
CA THR A 448 -3.72 -16.63 -26.45
C THR A 448 -2.95 -16.02 -27.63
N VAL A 449 -2.04 -16.76 -28.27
CA VAL A 449 -1.15 -16.27 -29.34
C VAL A 449 -1.92 -15.62 -30.49
N GLN A 450 -3.09 -16.15 -30.86
CA GLN A 450 -3.90 -15.60 -31.96
C GLN A 450 -4.33 -14.16 -31.68
N GLU A 451 -4.67 -13.81 -30.44
CA GLU A 451 -5.07 -12.44 -30.07
C GLU A 451 -3.86 -11.49 -30.09
N PHE A 452 -2.68 -11.94 -29.65
CA PHE A 452 -1.46 -11.14 -29.74
C PHE A 452 -1.03 -10.88 -31.19
N LEU A 453 -1.19 -11.86 -32.08
CA LEU A 453 -0.93 -11.68 -33.52
C LEU A 453 -1.91 -10.68 -34.15
N LEU A 454 -3.20 -10.75 -33.80
CA LEU A 454 -4.19 -9.76 -34.23
C LEU A 454 -3.90 -8.35 -33.68
N PHE A 455 -3.36 -8.24 -32.47
CA PHE A 455 -2.89 -6.98 -31.88
C PHE A 455 -1.69 -6.39 -32.63
N ILE A 456 -0.69 -7.21 -32.95
CA ILE A 456 0.48 -6.78 -33.73
C ILE A 456 0.07 -6.31 -35.13
N LEU A 457 -0.84 -7.03 -35.77
CA LEU A 457 -1.44 -6.63 -37.06
C LEU A 457 -2.24 -5.34 -36.91
N GLY A 458 -2.92 -5.12 -35.78
CA GLY A 458 -3.62 -3.88 -35.47
C GLY A 458 -2.70 -2.66 -35.42
N ILE A 459 -1.55 -2.77 -34.74
CA ILE A 459 -0.51 -1.73 -34.73
C ILE A 459 -0.05 -1.39 -36.15
N GLN A 460 0.20 -2.42 -36.97
CA GLN A 460 0.59 -2.24 -38.37
C GLN A 460 -0.52 -1.58 -39.18
N GLN A 461 -1.78 -1.98 -38.96
CA GLN A 461 -2.94 -1.42 -39.66
C GLN A 461 -3.07 0.08 -39.40
N VAL A 462 -2.82 0.54 -38.17
CA VAL A 462 -2.81 1.97 -37.83
C VAL A 462 -1.81 2.76 -38.68
N ALA A 463 -0.61 2.21 -38.92
CA ALA A 463 0.40 2.84 -39.76
C ALA A 463 -0.04 2.96 -41.23
N VAL A 464 -0.85 2.00 -41.71
CA VAL A 464 -1.36 1.95 -43.09
C VAL A 464 -2.58 2.85 -43.29
N THR A 465 -3.59 2.75 -42.41
CA THR A 465 -4.90 3.38 -42.63
C THR A 465 -4.98 4.82 -42.16
N THR A 466 -4.14 5.21 -41.19
CA THR A 466 -4.24 6.55 -40.61
C THR A 466 -3.45 7.55 -41.45
N GLU A 467 -4.17 8.41 -42.17
CA GLU A 467 -3.56 9.39 -43.07
C GLU A 467 -2.82 10.51 -42.31
N ASN A 468 -3.28 10.86 -41.11
CA ASN A 468 -2.76 11.99 -40.32
C ASN A 468 -1.41 11.72 -39.60
N LEU A 469 -0.86 10.51 -39.67
CA LEU A 469 0.40 10.18 -39.00
C LEU A 469 1.61 10.61 -39.84
N SER A 470 2.65 11.13 -39.17
CA SER A 470 3.92 11.46 -39.82
C SER A 470 4.61 10.21 -40.37
N GLU A 471 5.46 10.36 -41.39
CA GLU A 471 6.20 9.22 -41.97
C GLU A 471 7.06 8.51 -40.92
N ILE A 472 7.69 9.28 -40.03
CA ILE A 472 8.53 8.80 -38.93
C ILE A 472 7.71 7.98 -37.93
N HIS A 473 6.50 8.42 -37.63
CA HIS A 473 5.58 7.72 -36.74
C HIS A 473 5.15 6.39 -37.36
N LYS A 474 4.78 6.39 -38.66
CA LYS A 474 4.45 5.16 -39.40
C LYS A 474 5.61 4.16 -39.38
N CYS A 475 6.83 4.62 -39.63
CA CYS A 475 8.04 3.79 -39.55
C CYS A 475 8.24 3.19 -38.15
N SER A 476 8.04 4.01 -37.11
CA SER A 476 8.13 3.56 -35.71
C SER A 476 7.11 2.47 -35.38
N LEU A 477 5.88 2.57 -35.88
CA LEU A 477 4.86 1.53 -35.71
C LEU A 477 5.25 0.22 -36.41
N TYR A 478 5.79 0.27 -37.64
CA TYR A 478 6.32 -0.93 -38.31
C TYR A 478 7.47 -1.59 -37.54
N SER A 479 8.36 -0.78 -36.97
CA SER A 479 9.46 -1.23 -36.11
C SER A 479 8.96 -1.89 -34.83
N ILE A 480 7.93 -1.31 -34.19
CA ILE A 480 7.28 -1.89 -33.00
C ILE A 480 6.61 -3.23 -33.36
N SER A 481 5.83 -3.28 -34.44
CA SER A 481 5.12 -4.50 -34.87
C SER A 481 6.07 -5.68 -35.10
N ILE A 482 7.20 -5.49 -35.80
CA ILE A 482 8.15 -6.57 -36.05
C ILE A 482 8.93 -6.98 -34.79
N ALA A 483 9.26 -6.03 -33.92
CA ALA A 483 9.89 -6.32 -32.64
C ALA A 483 8.96 -7.15 -31.73
N LEU A 484 7.67 -6.79 -31.66
CA LEU A 484 6.68 -7.55 -30.90
C LEU A 484 6.42 -8.93 -31.52
N LEU A 485 6.32 -9.06 -32.86
CA LEU A 485 6.19 -10.38 -33.51
C LEU A 485 7.35 -11.30 -33.19
N THR A 486 8.58 -10.78 -33.27
CA THR A 486 9.80 -11.53 -32.94
C THR A 486 9.80 -11.96 -31.47
N LEU A 487 9.35 -11.09 -30.56
CA LEU A 487 9.21 -11.41 -29.14
C LEU A 487 8.15 -12.49 -28.91
N THR A 488 6.95 -12.34 -29.49
CA THR A 488 5.86 -13.31 -29.38
C THR A 488 6.30 -14.69 -29.86
N ALA A 489 6.98 -14.78 -31.01
CA ALA A 489 7.46 -16.05 -31.54
C ALA A 489 8.46 -16.75 -30.59
N ARG A 490 9.33 -15.98 -29.92
CA ARG A 490 10.32 -16.52 -28.95
C ARG A 490 9.65 -16.95 -27.65
N VAL A 491 8.79 -16.12 -27.10
CA VAL A 491 8.07 -16.38 -25.83
C VAL A 491 7.18 -17.62 -25.96
N THR A 492 6.52 -17.79 -27.11
CA THR A 492 5.65 -18.95 -27.36
C THR A 492 6.40 -20.19 -27.84
N GLY A 493 7.67 -20.06 -28.25
CA GLY A 493 8.47 -21.16 -28.80
C GLY A 493 8.07 -21.63 -30.20
N ILE A 494 7.32 -20.82 -30.96
CA ILE A 494 6.80 -21.20 -32.28
C ILE A 494 7.84 -20.88 -33.36
N ASN A 495 8.61 -21.89 -33.77
CA ASN A 495 9.70 -21.73 -34.74
C ASN A 495 9.23 -21.18 -36.10
N ASN A 496 8.09 -21.62 -36.63
CA ASN A 496 7.56 -21.14 -37.91
C ASN A 496 7.29 -19.62 -37.91
N LEU A 497 6.80 -19.07 -36.79
CA LEU A 497 6.62 -17.63 -36.63
C LEU A 497 7.95 -16.90 -36.56
N LEU A 498 8.95 -17.50 -35.89
CA LEU A 498 10.29 -16.92 -35.77
C LEU A 498 11.00 -16.88 -37.13
N GLU A 499 10.94 -17.95 -37.91
CA GLU A 499 11.49 -18.02 -39.27
C GLU A 499 10.82 -16.99 -40.19
N TYR A 500 9.51 -16.88 -40.12
CA TYR A 500 8.75 -15.87 -40.87
C TYR A 500 9.16 -14.44 -40.48
N ALA A 501 9.27 -14.14 -39.19
CA ALA A 501 9.72 -12.84 -38.71
C ALA A 501 11.16 -12.53 -39.16
N GLN A 502 12.06 -13.51 -39.12
CA GLN A 502 13.44 -13.37 -39.60
C GLN A 502 13.50 -13.06 -41.09
N LYS A 503 12.67 -13.71 -41.91
CA LYS A 503 12.57 -13.42 -43.34
C LYS A 503 12.20 -11.96 -43.60
N ILE A 504 11.14 -11.47 -42.95
CA ILE A 504 10.73 -10.05 -43.05
C ILE A 504 11.85 -9.12 -42.59
N ILE A 505 12.57 -9.47 -41.52
CA ILE A 505 13.69 -8.67 -41.01
C ILE A 505 14.79 -8.55 -42.06
N GLU A 506 15.19 -9.64 -42.72
CA GLU A 506 16.21 -9.59 -43.77
C GLU A 506 15.73 -8.78 -44.99
N ASP A 507 14.48 -8.96 -45.43
CA ASP A 507 13.92 -8.18 -46.54
C ASP A 507 13.89 -6.67 -46.20
N ARG A 508 13.48 -6.31 -44.97
CA ARG A 508 13.50 -4.93 -44.48
C ARG A 508 14.91 -4.36 -44.35
N LYS A 509 15.93 -5.15 -44.00
CA LYS A 509 17.33 -4.66 -43.94
C LYS A 509 17.83 -4.19 -45.29
N HIS A 510 17.37 -4.81 -46.37
CA HIS A 510 17.77 -4.45 -47.72
C HIS A 510 16.93 -3.28 -48.28
N ASP A 511 15.60 -3.37 -48.17
CA ASP A 511 14.68 -2.49 -48.90
C ASP A 511 14.12 -1.32 -48.07
N ALA A 512 13.99 -1.49 -46.75
CA ALA A 512 13.44 -0.46 -45.85
C ALA A 512 14.02 -0.52 -44.42
N PRO A 513 15.30 -0.18 -44.21
CA PRO A 513 15.95 -0.31 -42.90
C PRO A 513 15.27 0.51 -41.79
N TYR A 514 14.57 1.57 -42.16
CA TYR A 514 13.78 2.44 -41.27
C TYR A 514 12.52 1.77 -40.68
N PHE A 515 12.16 0.56 -41.13
CA PHE A 515 11.11 -0.26 -40.51
C PHE A 515 11.63 -1.22 -39.43
N LEU A 516 12.93 -1.12 -39.08
CA LEU A 516 13.57 -1.90 -38.04
C LEU A 516 14.04 -0.99 -36.90
N PRO A 517 14.18 -1.52 -35.66
CA PRO A 517 14.73 -0.74 -34.56
C PRO A 517 16.18 -0.30 -34.84
N PRO A 518 16.64 0.85 -34.28
CA PRO A 518 15.99 1.67 -33.24
C PRO A 518 14.90 2.62 -33.77
N LEU A 519 14.04 3.09 -32.86
CA LEU A 519 13.01 4.08 -33.20
C LEU A 519 13.64 5.40 -33.70
N LEU A 520 13.02 5.99 -34.71
CA LEU A 520 13.52 7.19 -35.37
C LEU A 520 13.14 8.45 -34.58
N GLU A 521 14.09 9.35 -34.38
CA GLU A 521 13.83 10.64 -33.74
C GLU A 521 13.41 11.71 -34.77
N PRO A 522 12.30 12.45 -34.53
CA PRO A 522 11.82 13.49 -35.44
C PRO A 522 12.85 14.56 -35.79
N LYS A 523 13.74 14.90 -34.85
CA LYS A 523 14.71 15.99 -34.97
C LYS A 523 15.98 15.62 -35.76
N LYS A 524 16.24 14.33 -35.98
CA LYS A 524 17.48 13.84 -36.61
C LYS A 524 17.29 13.36 -38.05
N SER A 525 16.05 13.33 -38.53
CA SER A 525 15.67 12.67 -39.78
C SER A 525 15.18 13.71 -40.82
N SER A 526 16.01 14.04 -41.80
CA SER A 526 15.65 14.89 -42.95
C SER A 526 15.33 14.09 -44.23
N SER A 527 15.23 12.76 -44.15
CA SER A 527 15.06 11.85 -45.28
C SER A 527 13.59 11.59 -45.57
N LYS A 528 13.20 11.54 -46.86
CA LYS A 528 11.89 11.03 -47.29
C LYS A 528 11.89 9.51 -47.21
N TYR A 529 10.85 8.92 -46.62
CA TYR A 529 10.75 7.47 -46.47
C TYR A 529 9.78 6.87 -47.49
N ASN A 530 10.19 5.80 -48.17
CA ASN A 530 9.27 5.08 -49.05
C ASN A 530 8.37 4.15 -48.22
N LEU A 531 7.13 4.57 -47.97
CA LEU A 531 6.17 3.79 -47.18
C LEU A 531 5.35 2.79 -48.02
N ASN A 532 5.40 2.88 -49.34
CA ASN A 532 4.58 2.06 -50.23
C ASN A 532 5.28 0.74 -50.59
N VAL A 533 5.52 -0.09 -49.58
CA VAL A 533 6.23 -1.37 -49.68
C VAL A 533 5.40 -2.49 -49.03
N PRO A 534 4.23 -2.84 -49.59
CA PRO A 534 3.30 -3.80 -48.97
C PRO A 534 3.89 -5.21 -48.82
N HIS A 535 4.87 -5.58 -49.64
CA HIS A 535 5.58 -6.86 -49.54
C HIS A 535 6.45 -6.98 -48.27
N LEU A 536 6.78 -5.86 -47.61
CA LEU A 536 7.53 -5.84 -46.34
C LEU A 536 6.60 -5.78 -45.11
N ALA A 537 5.29 -5.73 -45.32
CA ALA A 537 4.29 -5.77 -44.26
C ALA A 537 4.11 -7.21 -43.74
N ILE A 538 3.76 -7.34 -42.48
CA ILE A 538 3.37 -8.62 -41.88
C ILE A 538 2.05 -9.05 -42.52
N ASP A 539 2.05 -10.22 -43.14
CA ASP A 539 0.90 -10.80 -43.83
C ASP A 539 0.09 -11.71 -42.89
N LYS A 540 -1.22 -11.44 -42.82
CA LYS A 540 -2.13 -12.14 -41.92
C LYS A 540 -2.29 -13.63 -42.29
N MET A 541 -2.32 -13.96 -43.58
CA MET A 541 -2.48 -15.35 -44.03
C MET A 541 -1.20 -16.15 -43.81
N ALA A 542 -0.03 -15.56 -44.06
CA ALA A 542 1.25 -16.16 -43.73
C ALA A 542 1.39 -16.49 -42.24
N LEU A 543 0.91 -15.60 -41.35
CA LEU A 543 0.87 -15.90 -39.91
C LEU A 543 -0.07 -17.08 -39.57
N ALA A 544 -1.23 -17.17 -40.22
CA ALA A 544 -2.15 -18.30 -40.05
C ALA A 544 -1.55 -19.62 -40.54
N GLU A 545 -0.86 -19.60 -41.68
CA GLU A 545 -0.10 -20.75 -42.19
C GLU A 545 1.02 -21.16 -41.23
N CYS A 546 1.71 -20.21 -40.60
CA CYS A 546 2.74 -20.50 -39.59
C CYS A 546 2.15 -21.23 -38.38
N LEU A 547 0.98 -20.81 -37.89
CA LEU A 547 0.28 -21.51 -36.79
C LEU A 547 -0.21 -22.89 -37.21
N GLN A 548 -0.78 -23.00 -38.41
CA GLN A 548 -1.24 -24.27 -38.98
C GLN A 548 -0.09 -25.28 -39.10
N ASN A 549 1.06 -24.85 -39.61
CA ASN A 549 2.25 -25.69 -39.77
C ASN A 549 2.86 -26.11 -38.42
N ALA A 550 2.64 -25.31 -37.38
CA ALA A 550 3.01 -25.65 -36.01
C ALA A 550 1.93 -26.45 -35.25
N GLY A 551 0.83 -26.84 -35.92
CA GLY A 551 -0.24 -27.66 -35.35
C GLY A 551 -1.12 -26.96 -34.32
N MET A 552 -1.16 -25.63 -34.31
CA MET A 552 -2.00 -24.83 -33.41
C MET A 552 -3.30 -24.39 -34.08
N ASP A 553 -4.28 -23.98 -33.27
CA ASP A 553 -5.46 -23.32 -33.80
C ASP A 553 -5.11 -21.98 -34.44
N PHE A 554 -5.70 -21.74 -35.61
CA PHE A 554 -5.48 -20.54 -36.42
C PHE A 554 -6.79 -19.90 -36.89
N ASN A 555 -7.95 -20.46 -36.52
CA ASN A 555 -9.26 -20.03 -37.01
C ASN A 555 -9.57 -18.59 -36.63
N ARG A 556 -9.25 -18.20 -35.40
CA ARG A 556 -9.47 -16.83 -34.90
C ARG A 556 -8.53 -15.85 -35.59
N LEU A 557 -7.28 -16.22 -35.85
CA LEU A 557 -6.36 -15.39 -36.63
C LEU A 557 -6.83 -15.25 -38.08
N GLN A 558 -7.32 -16.33 -38.71
CA GLN A 558 -7.74 -16.31 -40.11
C GLN A 558 -9.03 -15.49 -40.31
N THR A 559 -10.06 -15.74 -39.50
CA THR A 559 -11.38 -15.11 -39.62
C THR A 559 -11.48 -13.76 -38.91
N GLY A 560 -10.69 -13.57 -37.85
CA GLY A 560 -10.73 -12.39 -37.00
C GLY A 560 -10.22 -11.13 -37.68
N LEU A 561 -10.81 -9.99 -37.35
CA LEU A 561 -10.27 -8.69 -37.74
C LEU A 561 -9.15 -8.28 -36.77
N PRO A 562 -8.05 -7.69 -37.28
CA PRO A 562 -7.09 -6.99 -36.43
C PRO A 562 -7.76 -5.89 -35.62
N TYR A 563 -7.21 -5.58 -34.45
CA TYR A 563 -7.69 -4.48 -33.62
C TYR A 563 -7.55 -3.15 -34.37
N ALA A 564 -8.57 -2.28 -34.27
CA ALA A 564 -8.66 -1.03 -35.03
C ALA A 564 -8.87 0.16 -34.10
N LEU A 565 -8.46 1.37 -34.50
CA LEU A 565 -8.58 2.57 -33.66
C LEU A 565 -10.02 2.85 -33.22
N ASN A 566 -10.18 3.22 -31.95
CA ASN A 566 -11.46 3.64 -31.37
C ASN A 566 -12.60 2.62 -31.54
N GLN A 567 -12.30 1.32 -31.59
CA GLN A 567 -13.35 0.31 -31.58
C GLN A 567 -14.08 0.39 -30.23
N SER A 568 -15.26 1.01 -30.20
CA SER A 568 -16.09 1.12 -29.00
C SER A 568 -16.48 -0.27 -28.53
N ASP A 569 -16.42 -0.52 -27.21
CA ASP A 569 -16.87 -1.75 -26.56
C ASP A 569 -18.27 -2.14 -27.08
N ASN A 570 -18.32 -3.00 -28.10
CA ASN A 570 -19.56 -3.46 -28.68
C ASN A 570 -20.00 -4.69 -27.87
N PRO A 571 -21.16 -4.67 -27.18
CA PRO A 571 -21.62 -5.80 -26.36
C PRO A 571 -21.90 -7.08 -27.17
N GLY A 572 -21.90 -7.00 -28.50
CA GLY A 572 -22.05 -8.14 -29.41
C GLY A 572 -20.79 -8.98 -29.62
N HIS A 573 -19.62 -8.55 -29.11
CA HIS A 573 -18.41 -9.36 -29.06
C HIS A 573 -18.24 -10.00 -27.68
N ARG A 574 -19.25 -10.76 -27.25
CA ARG A 574 -18.98 -11.81 -26.26
C ARG A 574 -18.00 -12.79 -26.90
N HIS A 575 -16.76 -12.83 -26.41
CA HIS A 575 -15.87 -13.97 -26.58
C HIS A 575 -16.53 -15.17 -25.89
N SER A 576 -17.49 -15.79 -26.57
CA SER A 576 -18.27 -16.92 -26.09
C SER A 576 -17.44 -18.19 -26.25
N TRP A 577 -16.64 -18.51 -25.24
CA TRP A 577 -15.87 -19.77 -25.16
C TRP A 577 -16.77 -21.02 -25.02
N VAL A 578 -18.10 -20.86 -25.00
CA VAL A 578 -19.08 -21.94 -24.79
C VAL A 578 -19.78 -22.36 -26.10
N GLU A 579 -19.59 -21.66 -27.23
CA GLU A 579 -20.49 -21.83 -28.38
C GLU A 579 -20.02 -22.77 -29.51
N THR A 580 -18.88 -23.43 -29.38
CA THR A 580 -18.36 -24.32 -30.43
C THR A 580 -19.05 -25.70 -30.50
N VAL A 581 -20.01 -26.00 -29.61
CA VAL A 581 -20.73 -27.29 -29.60
C VAL A 581 -22.16 -27.19 -30.18
N SER A 582 -22.67 -25.98 -30.45
CA SER A 582 -24.11 -25.79 -30.74
C SER A 582 -24.43 -25.20 -32.12
N SER A 583 -23.46 -25.00 -33.01
CA SER A 583 -23.67 -24.31 -34.28
C SER A 583 -24.27 -25.19 -35.40
N ASN A 584 -25.28 -26.00 -35.09
CA ASN A 584 -26.09 -26.72 -36.09
C ASN A 584 -27.59 -26.62 -35.78
N MET A 585 -28.14 -25.40 -35.60
CA MET A 585 -29.54 -25.14 -35.96
C MET A 585 -29.87 -23.64 -36.10
N THR A 586 -30.04 -23.23 -37.36
CA THR A 586 -30.95 -22.20 -37.89
C THR A 586 -31.10 -20.83 -37.19
N GLN A 587 -30.73 -19.80 -37.95
CA GLN A 587 -31.14 -18.40 -37.80
C GLN A 587 -32.65 -18.20 -37.57
N ARG A 588 -32.99 -17.25 -36.67
CA ARG A 588 -34.00 -16.21 -36.92
C ARG A 588 -33.84 -15.04 -35.95
N ASN A 589 -33.65 -13.85 -36.51
CA ASN A 589 -33.72 -12.57 -35.81
C ASN A 589 -35.15 -12.30 -35.33
N SER A 590 -35.30 -11.82 -34.09
CA SER A 590 -36.17 -10.67 -33.76
C SER A 590 -36.04 -10.28 -32.29
N SER A 591 -35.89 -8.98 -32.09
CA SER A 591 -35.94 -8.20 -30.85
C SER A 591 -37.21 -8.42 -30.01
N ALA A 592 -37.06 -8.66 -28.71
CA ALA A 592 -37.78 -7.99 -27.61
C ALA A 592 -37.51 -8.70 -26.26
N ASP A 593 -37.40 -7.87 -25.22
CA ASP A 593 -37.67 -8.12 -23.81
C ASP A 593 -36.82 -9.07 -22.94
N LEU A 594 -36.09 -8.39 -22.04
CA LEU A 594 -36.07 -8.57 -20.59
C LEU A 594 -36.87 -9.75 -20.01
N THR A 595 -36.22 -10.46 -19.07
CA THR A 595 -36.69 -11.53 -18.17
C THR A 595 -36.47 -12.98 -18.62
N ALA A 596 -35.34 -13.58 -18.21
CA ALA A 596 -35.21 -15.03 -18.07
C ALA A 596 -34.01 -15.40 -17.17
N TYR A 597 -34.20 -15.26 -15.86
CA TYR A 597 -33.53 -16.12 -14.87
C TYR A 597 -34.42 -17.35 -14.67
N ASN A 598 -33.79 -18.53 -14.68
CA ASN A 598 -34.34 -19.87 -14.39
C ASN A 598 -35.13 -20.54 -15.52
N ALA A 599 -34.44 -21.38 -16.30
CA ALA A 599 -35.02 -22.49 -17.04
C ALA A 599 -33.97 -23.60 -17.25
N ASP A 600 -33.58 -24.28 -16.17
CA ASP A 600 -33.04 -25.65 -16.26
C ASP A 600 -34.08 -26.58 -15.64
N ALA A 601 -35.01 -27.02 -16.47
CA ALA A 601 -35.94 -28.10 -16.19
C ALA A 601 -35.93 -29.05 -17.39
N ASP A 602 -35.41 -30.25 -17.14
CA ASP A 602 -35.77 -31.52 -17.76
C ASP A 602 -35.97 -31.57 -19.27
N SER A 603 -34.93 -32.03 -19.97
CA SER A 603 -35.07 -32.67 -21.29
C SER A 603 -34.05 -33.79 -21.46
N ILE A 604 -34.22 -34.86 -20.68
CA ILE A 604 -33.59 -36.16 -20.94
C ILE A 604 -34.68 -37.22 -20.97
N SER A 605 -35.42 -37.29 -22.09
CA SER A 605 -36.03 -38.54 -22.51
C SER A 605 -36.17 -38.56 -24.03
N SER A 606 -35.20 -39.19 -24.71
CA SER A 606 -35.40 -39.81 -26.02
C SER A 606 -34.20 -40.69 -26.38
N SER A 607 -34.43 -42.00 -26.33
CA SER A 607 -33.68 -43.11 -26.97
C SER A 607 -32.74 -43.95 -26.07
N PRO A 608 -32.87 -45.29 -26.07
CA PRO A 608 -32.24 -46.18 -25.10
C PRO A 608 -30.88 -46.72 -25.58
N GLY A 609 -29.95 -46.88 -24.63
CA GLY A 609 -28.89 -47.88 -24.70
C GLY A 609 -27.54 -47.42 -25.24
N VAL A 610 -26.76 -46.68 -24.43
CA VAL A 610 -25.29 -46.85 -24.32
C VAL A 610 -24.87 -46.41 -22.91
N SER A 611 -24.48 -47.34 -22.06
CA SER A 611 -23.94 -47.09 -20.72
C SER A 611 -22.49 -46.59 -20.85
N LYS A 612 -22.22 -45.30 -20.62
CA LYS A 612 -20.84 -44.82 -20.36
C LYS A 612 -20.57 -44.94 -18.86
N LYS A 613 -19.60 -45.79 -18.51
CA LYS A 613 -19.04 -45.94 -17.15
C LYS A 613 -18.53 -44.59 -16.62
N THR A 614 -19.15 -44.10 -15.55
CA THR A 614 -18.60 -43.03 -14.72
C THR A 614 -17.44 -43.60 -13.89
N LEU A 615 -16.27 -42.96 -13.95
CA LEU A 615 -15.10 -43.30 -13.13
C LEU A 615 -15.43 -43.09 -11.64
N ALA A 616 -14.92 -43.99 -10.79
CA ALA A 616 -15.24 -44.08 -9.36
C ALA A 616 -14.71 -42.87 -8.55
N PRO A 617 -15.41 -42.44 -7.48
CA PRO A 617 -14.97 -41.35 -6.62
C PRO A 617 -13.90 -41.81 -5.61
N GLU A 618 -12.89 -40.97 -5.39
CA GLU A 618 -11.87 -41.16 -4.35
C GLU A 618 -12.51 -41.10 -2.95
N TYR A 619 -12.28 -42.15 -2.15
CA TYR A 619 -12.71 -42.23 -0.76
C TYR A 619 -11.80 -41.39 0.15
N THR A 620 -12.14 -40.12 0.34
CA THR A 620 -11.49 -39.25 1.34
C THR A 620 -12.44 -39.01 2.51
N VAL A 621 -11.92 -39.03 3.74
CA VAL A 621 -12.70 -38.86 4.99
C VAL A 621 -13.51 -37.56 5.00
N ASP A 622 -13.00 -36.50 4.35
CA ASP A 622 -13.69 -35.22 4.19
C ASP A 622 -14.87 -35.26 3.21
N ALA A 623 -14.82 -36.10 2.19
CA ALA A 623 -15.95 -36.32 1.28
C ALA A 623 -17.10 -37.03 2.00
N MET A 624 -16.77 -37.97 2.89
CA MET A 624 -17.74 -38.71 3.69
C MET A 624 -18.40 -37.82 4.77
N LYS A 625 -17.64 -36.91 5.39
CA LYS A 625 -18.18 -35.90 6.31
C LYS A 625 -19.14 -34.93 5.62
N ARG A 626 -18.83 -34.50 4.40
CA ARG A 626 -19.73 -33.63 3.62
C ARG A 626 -21.03 -34.32 3.22
N TYR A 627 -20.97 -35.60 2.85
CA TYR A 627 -22.15 -36.39 2.48
C TYR A 627 -23.07 -36.65 3.68
N LEU A 628 -22.51 -36.86 4.86
CA LEU A 628 -23.29 -37.03 6.10
C LEU A 628 -23.89 -35.73 6.64
N ALA A 629 -23.30 -34.58 6.29
CA ALA A 629 -23.80 -33.26 6.66
C ALA A 629 -24.84 -32.69 5.68
N GLU A 630 -25.12 -33.41 4.58
CA GLU A 630 -26.06 -32.95 3.56
C GLU A 630 -27.52 -33.23 4.00
N PRO A 631 -28.40 -32.21 4.02
CA PRO A 631 -29.79 -32.41 4.39
C PRO A 631 -30.48 -33.36 3.42
N SER A 632 -31.37 -34.22 3.93
CA SER A 632 -32.02 -35.26 3.13
C SER A 632 -32.75 -34.67 1.92
N GLU A 633 -32.81 -35.45 0.84
CA GLU A 633 -33.57 -35.17 -0.39
C GLU A 633 -34.99 -34.63 -0.13
N SER A 634 -35.65 -35.14 0.92
CA SER A 634 -36.97 -34.67 1.35
C SER A 634 -36.98 -33.23 1.87
N VAL A 635 -35.95 -32.83 2.61
CA VAL A 635 -35.80 -31.47 3.16
C VAL A 635 -35.45 -30.48 2.06
N LYS A 636 -34.61 -30.87 1.09
CA LYS A 636 -34.30 -30.05 -0.08
C LYS A 636 -35.56 -29.78 -0.92
N ARG A 637 -36.40 -30.79 -1.16
CA ARG A 637 -37.69 -30.62 -1.86
C ARG A 637 -38.64 -29.69 -1.11
N GLU A 638 -38.77 -29.85 0.20
CA GLU A 638 -39.64 -28.98 1.02
C GLU A 638 -39.16 -27.52 1.01
N GLN A 639 -37.83 -27.28 1.03
CA GLN A 639 -37.27 -25.93 0.91
C GLN A 639 -37.52 -25.33 -0.47
N GLN A 640 -37.43 -26.13 -1.52
CA GLN A 640 -37.69 -25.69 -2.90
C GLN A 640 -39.17 -25.37 -3.11
N GLU A 641 -40.08 -26.17 -2.55
CA GLU A 641 -41.52 -25.88 -2.54
C GLU A 641 -41.84 -24.60 -1.77
N LYS A 642 -41.24 -24.40 -0.59
CA LYS A 642 -41.40 -23.15 0.18
C LYS A 642 -40.89 -21.93 -0.57
N GLN A 643 -39.73 -22.03 -1.23
CA GLN A 643 -39.21 -20.95 -2.07
C GLN A 643 -40.15 -20.65 -3.25
N MET A 644 -40.64 -21.67 -3.95
CA MET A 644 -41.61 -21.47 -5.04
C MET A 644 -42.91 -20.82 -4.54
N GLN A 645 -43.39 -21.20 -3.36
CA GLN A 645 -44.60 -20.63 -2.76
C GLN A 645 -44.42 -19.16 -2.36
N ILE A 646 -43.25 -18.80 -1.82
CA ILE A 646 -42.90 -17.39 -1.54
C ILE A 646 -42.82 -16.59 -2.84
N VAL A 647 -42.12 -17.08 -3.86
CA VAL A 647 -41.99 -16.40 -5.16
C VAL A 647 -43.36 -16.20 -5.81
N ARG A 648 -44.24 -17.21 -5.74
CA ARG A 648 -45.60 -17.11 -6.25
C ARG A 648 -46.43 -16.07 -5.49
N THR A 649 -46.31 -16.04 -4.16
CA THR A 649 -47.00 -15.06 -3.32
C THR A 649 -46.56 -13.63 -3.65
N PHE A 650 -45.28 -13.39 -3.90
CA PHE A 650 -44.76 -12.07 -4.30
C PHE A 650 -45.16 -11.66 -5.73
N ARG A 651 -45.41 -12.63 -6.63
CA ARG A 651 -45.81 -12.33 -8.01
C ARG A 651 -47.32 -12.15 -8.20
N GLU A 652 -48.13 -12.86 -7.43
CA GLU A 652 -49.58 -12.94 -7.63
C GLU A 652 -50.40 -12.10 -6.61
N SER A 653 -49.79 -11.60 -5.52
CA SER A 653 -50.52 -10.82 -4.51
C SER A 653 -50.49 -9.31 -4.81
N ASP A 654 -51.60 -8.63 -4.51
CA ASP A 654 -51.69 -7.17 -4.62
C ASP A 654 -50.74 -6.47 -3.63
N PHE A 655 -50.24 -5.30 -4.04
CA PHE A 655 -49.18 -4.56 -3.34
C PHE A 655 -49.54 -4.22 -1.88
N GLU A 656 -50.81 -3.92 -1.61
CA GLU A 656 -51.30 -3.56 -0.27
C GLU A 656 -51.31 -4.76 0.69
N ASP A 657 -51.55 -5.97 0.17
CA ASP A 657 -51.48 -7.22 0.94
C ASP A 657 -50.04 -7.67 1.19
N LEU A 658 -49.12 -7.41 0.26
CA LEU A 658 -47.69 -7.60 0.48
C LEU A 658 -47.18 -6.68 1.58
N MET A 659 -47.59 -5.40 1.57
CA MET A 659 -47.19 -4.41 2.57
C MET A 659 -47.61 -4.82 3.99
N LYS A 660 -48.87 -5.27 4.18
CA LYS A 660 -49.37 -5.81 5.47
C LYS A 660 -48.64 -7.09 5.93
N ARG A 661 -48.11 -7.89 5.00
CA ARG A 661 -47.33 -9.09 5.33
C ARG A 661 -45.87 -8.78 5.69
N THR A 662 -45.29 -7.73 5.14
CA THR A 662 -43.92 -7.27 5.43
C THR A 662 -43.82 -6.21 6.52
N GLU A 663 -44.94 -5.71 7.07
CA GLU A 663 -44.90 -4.85 8.26
C GLU A 663 -44.17 -5.56 9.41
N PRO A 664 -43.21 -4.90 10.07
CA PRO A 664 -42.46 -5.49 11.17
C PRO A 664 -43.42 -5.76 12.33
N LYS A 665 -43.82 -7.02 12.49
CA LYS A 665 -44.64 -7.48 13.62
C LYS A 665 -43.79 -7.52 14.89
N HIS A 666 -43.47 -6.34 15.44
CA HIS A 666 -42.75 -6.20 16.69
C HIS A 666 -43.42 -6.98 17.84
N ASP A 667 -44.76 -7.09 17.82
CA ASP A 667 -45.52 -7.86 18.80
C ASP A 667 -45.29 -9.37 18.71
N VAL A 668 -45.04 -9.93 17.51
CA VAL A 668 -44.76 -11.36 17.35
C VAL A 668 -43.36 -11.71 17.84
N ILE A 669 -42.39 -10.82 17.62
CA ILE A 669 -41.03 -10.98 18.13
C ILE A 669 -40.99 -10.80 19.64
N GLN A 670 -41.71 -9.82 20.20
CA GLN A 670 -41.85 -9.66 21.65
C GLN A 670 -42.57 -10.85 22.31
N ASN A 671 -43.63 -11.37 21.70
CA ASN A 671 -44.33 -12.54 22.23
C ASN A 671 -43.45 -13.81 22.14
N ARG A 672 -42.72 -14.01 21.05
CA ARG A 672 -41.74 -15.10 20.91
C ARG A 672 -40.59 -14.98 21.90
N LEU A 673 -40.09 -13.76 22.16
CA LEU A 673 -39.07 -13.50 23.17
C LEU A 673 -39.62 -13.75 24.57
N ASN A 674 -40.84 -13.31 24.88
CA ASN A 674 -41.49 -13.58 26.16
C ASN A 674 -41.76 -15.07 26.36
N ASP A 675 -42.17 -15.81 25.33
CA ASP A 675 -42.30 -17.27 25.40
C ASP A 675 -40.95 -17.97 25.61
N LEU A 676 -39.87 -17.48 24.98
CA LEU A 676 -38.50 -17.95 25.19
C LEU A 676 -37.99 -17.64 26.61
N PHE A 677 -38.23 -16.44 27.11
CA PHE A 677 -37.87 -16.05 28.48
C PHE A 677 -38.70 -16.81 29.51
N ASN A 678 -39.98 -17.08 29.25
CA ASN A 678 -40.82 -17.92 30.11
C ASN A 678 -40.40 -19.39 30.05
N SER A 679 -40.03 -19.91 28.89
CA SER A 679 -39.47 -21.26 28.72
C SER A 679 -38.16 -21.42 29.50
N LEU A 680 -37.24 -20.46 29.40
CA LEU A 680 -35.98 -20.44 30.15
C LEU A 680 -36.20 -20.25 31.67
N ALA A 681 -37.29 -19.59 32.07
CA ALA A 681 -37.66 -19.42 33.49
C ALA A 681 -38.32 -20.67 34.09
N ILE A 682 -38.96 -21.52 33.27
CA ILE A 682 -39.60 -22.77 33.72
C ILE A 682 -38.54 -23.86 33.95
N ASP A 683 -37.46 -23.91 33.15
CA ASP A 683 -36.35 -24.85 33.38
C ASP A 683 -35.60 -24.60 34.71
N ASN A 684 -35.71 -23.38 35.27
CA ASN A 684 -35.16 -23.04 36.59
C ASN A 684 -36.11 -23.29 37.77
N LYS A 685 -37.32 -23.85 37.54
CA LYS A 685 -38.30 -24.15 38.60
C LYS A 685 -38.76 -25.62 38.58
N THR A 686 -37.82 -26.55 38.46
CA THR A 686 -38.09 -27.95 38.84
C THR A 686 -36.87 -28.58 39.52
N THR A 687 -36.59 -28.17 40.77
CA THR A 687 -36.49 -29.05 41.95
C THR A 687 -35.96 -28.24 43.14
N GLN A 688 -36.83 -28.00 44.12
CA GLN A 688 -36.42 -27.60 45.45
C GLN A 688 -36.00 -28.83 46.28
N ASN A 689 -34.88 -28.65 47.01
CA ASN A 689 -34.42 -29.30 48.25
C ASN A 689 -33.37 -30.45 48.14
N PRO A 690 -32.46 -30.59 49.14
CA PRO A 690 -31.34 -29.68 49.40
C PRO A 690 -30.04 -30.46 49.69
N SER A 691 -28.91 -30.15 49.06
CA SER A 691 -27.60 -30.51 49.64
C SER A 691 -26.46 -29.70 49.02
N THR A 692 -25.58 -29.29 49.92
CA THR A 692 -24.32 -28.56 49.77
C THR A 692 -23.41 -29.09 48.66
N ASN A 693 -23.08 -28.24 47.68
CA ASN A 693 -21.71 -27.96 47.22
C ASN A 693 -21.71 -26.84 46.16
N ASN A 694 -20.79 -25.89 46.31
CA ASN A 694 -20.61 -24.74 45.41
C ASN A 694 -20.07 -25.20 44.04
N GLU A 695 -20.88 -25.11 42.99
CA GLU A 695 -20.42 -25.22 41.60
C GLU A 695 -20.17 -23.82 41.02
N LYS A 696 -19.02 -23.68 40.36
CA LYS A 696 -18.61 -22.45 39.66
C LYS A 696 -19.43 -22.24 38.39
N PRO A 697 -19.69 -20.98 38.00
CA PRO A 697 -20.51 -20.68 36.84
C PRO A 697 -19.86 -21.08 35.51
N ILE A 698 -20.68 -21.54 34.56
CA ILE A 698 -20.32 -22.17 33.28
C ILE A 698 -19.32 -21.36 32.42
N TYR A 699 -19.29 -20.03 32.56
CA TYR A 699 -18.36 -19.18 31.82
C TYR A 699 -16.91 -19.29 32.31
N GLU A 700 -16.68 -19.62 33.59
CA GLU A 700 -15.32 -19.92 34.11
C GLU A 700 -14.80 -21.26 33.57
N THR A 701 -15.70 -22.21 33.28
CA THR A 701 -15.35 -23.53 32.73
C THR A 701 -15.05 -23.47 31.24
N ASN A 702 -15.73 -22.59 30.50
CA ASN A 702 -15.59 -22.49 29.05
C ASN A 702 -14.47 -21.54 28.59
N PHE A 703 -14.01 -20.62 29.45
CA PHE A 703 -12.94 -19.66 29.13
C PHE A 703 -11.92 -19.49 30.26
N PRO A 704 -11.20 -20.56 30.65
CA PRO A 704 -10.23 -20.51 31.74
C PRO A 704 -9.02 -19.60 31.44
N GLU A 705 -8.75 -19.33 30.16
CA GLU A 705 -7.64 -18.50 29.65
C GLU A 705 -7.75 -17.01 30.07
N LEU A 706 -8.98 -16.52 30.32
CA LEU A 706 -9.25 -15.10 30.61
C LEU A 706 -8.93 -14.70 32.06
N PHE A 707 -8.55 -15.65 32.91
CA PHE A 707 -8.42 -15.45 34.36
C PHE A 707 -7.08 -15.94 34.93
N TYR A 708 -6.07 -16.16 34.08
CA TYR A 708 -4.69 -16.33 34.51
C TYR A 708 -3.93 -15.00 34.42
N TYR A 709 -3.49 -14.49 35.58
CA TYR A 709 -2.40 -13.53 35.71
C TYR A 709 -1.08 -14.28 35.93
#